data_AF-A0A7V3M469-F1
#
_entry.id   AF-A0A7V3M469-F1
#
_cell.length_a   1.000
_cell.length_b   1.000
_cell.length_c   1.000
_cell.angle_alpha   90.00
_cell.angle_beta   90.00
_cell.angle_gamma   90.00
#
_symmetry.space_group_name_H-M   'P 1'
#
loop_
_entity.id
_entity.type
_entity.pdbx_description
1 polymer ?
#
loop_
_entity_poly.entity_id
_entity_poly.type
_entity_poly.pdbx_seq_one_letter_code
_entity_poly.pdbx_strand_id
1 'polypeptide(L)'
;MLPIVRPERAALTGAQGLLASVQSKGRQDAGAPSAQMLVSAFAELRRPVVERLMRNAEAARETYSGKPPTIVLPIDQAEELFGAENAERDAFCSLLAEALAQDGNAIVVATIRSDSYEPLQTEPRLAGAGQLLFNLPPIAAGAMKEIIEGPARLAKPPLTVEPALTQALLTDLDAADALPLLAFTLERLRTQYGADGKLTLADYQSNLGGLSGAIQSAVAAVLGPSPSKEQLALARRLFIPALVQVDQDGVKRRVARRADLPAETQSLADQFVTQRLLVTDDGKIEVAHEAILRQWPALAGWIAEERGALATLDNVRAAAREWRAHELARKGKRGESWLAHHGDRLKDALKIAARPDFAAAVDEDMRAYLAACRTQQRRAAAGRMRLQALAGVALLAVIGAGFAFVTQDQWRPQLDAWWTYKRFVHSDEELRAGPTGAESAFQDCREGSTDCPVMVVIPEGSAMIGVAYDDPELGFLISEGYALPLQQITMPRFAVSQHEITWADWALCVASRRCPELVRSGWEGDDRPVINVSWSEARAYADWLKDMTGEDYRLLTEQEWEYAARGVTSAQTAPTRFSWGDEDPVCDAAAENGAAFAACEQQSTWPAGSFRANAFGLYDMHGNVWEWTETCAEAAQEAERSDNETSCSLRVGRGGGWLNAPQYLRSAHRNWSAPTFRHHGIGFRVARTF
;
A
#
# COMPACT_ATOMS: atom_id res chain seq x y z
N MET A 1 26.43 27.57 38.69
CA MET A 1 25.85 26.76 37.61
C MET A 1 24.39 27.14 37.48
N LEU A 2 23.95 27.43 36.26
CA LEU A 2 22.55 27.67 35.92
C LEU A 2 21.77 26.35 35.85
N PRO A 3 20.42 26.38 35.92
CA PRO A 3 19.61 25.23 35.55
C PRO A 3 19.96 24.70 34.15
N ILE A 4 19.77 23.40 33.96
CA ILE A 4 20.01 22.72 32.68
C ILE A 4 19.06 23.29 31.63
N VAL A 5 19.64 23.70 30.50
CA VAL A 5 18.88 24.03 29.30
C VAL A 5 18.72 22.76 28.48
N ARG A 6 17.47 22.42 28.13
CA ARG A 6 17.14 21.41 27.13
C ARG A 6 16.50 22.08 25.92
N PRO A 7 17.19 22.09 24.77
CA PRO A 7 16.73 22.82 23.60
C PRO A 7 15.36 22.37 23.08
N GLU A 8 15.11 21.06 23.04
CA GLU A 8 13.91 20.45 22.47
C GLU A 8 13.51 21.15 21.16
N ARG A 9 12.28 21.70 21.11
CA ARG A 9 11.76 22.47 19.98
C ARG A 9 11.80 23.99 20.17
N ALA A 10 12.07 24.43 21.39
CA ALA A 10 11.98 25.83 21.79
C ALA A 10 13.15 26.16 22.72
N ALA A 11 14.34 26.32 22.12
CA ALA A 11 15.59 26.45 22.87
C ALA A 11 15.65 27.72 23.73
N LEU A 12 14.90 28.76 23.37
CA LEU A 12 14.79 30.00 24.14
C LEU A 12 13.59 29.95 25.08
N THR A 13 12.40 29.69 24.53
CA THR A 13 11.11 29.92 25.23
C THR A 13 10.50 28.68 25.86
N GLY A 14 11.06 27.50 25.60
CA GLY A 14 10.58 26.23 26.14
C GLY A 14 10.61 26.17 27.66
N ALA A 15 9.88 25.22 28.24
CA ALA A 15 9.81 25.02 29.69
C ALA A 15 11.18 24.76 30.33
N GLN A 16 12.10 24.15 29.59
CA GLN A 16 13.51 23.96 29.96
C GLN A 16 14.46 24.78 29.06
N GLY A 17 13.94 25.80 28.37
CA GLY A 17 14.73 26.66 27.49
C GLY A 17 15.62 27.65 28.27
N LEU A 18 16.40 28.41 27.53
CA LEU A 18 17.37 29.36 28.06
C LEU A 18 16.74 30.40 28.99
N LEU A 19 15.54 30.88 28.65
CA LEU A 19 14.85 31.88 29.46
C LEU A 19 14.40 31.32 30.79
N ALA A 20 13.87 30.10 30.82
CA ALA A 20 13.48 29.43 32.06
C ALA A 20 14.71 29.23 32.99
N SER A 21 15.85 28.86 32.42
CA SER A 21 17.11 28.70 33.16
C SER A 21 17.55 30.00 33.84
N VAL A 22 17.46 31.13 33.13
CA VAL A 22 17.91 32.43 33.62
C VAL A 22 16.88 33.13 34.53
N GLN A 23 15.58 33.00 34.23
CA GLN A 23 14.49 33.65 34.96
C GLN A 23 14.17 32.99 36.32
N SER A 24 14.54 31.73 36.51
CA SER A 24 14.34 30.99 37.78
C SER A 24 15.00 31.65 39.02
N LYS A 25 15.77 32.74 38.86
CA LYS A 25 16.47 33.42 39.95
C LYS A 25 16.42 34.96 39.97
N GLY A 26 15.67 35.63 39.10
CA GLY A 26 15.55 37.09 39.21
C GLY A 26 14.85 37.79 38.04
N ARG A 27 13.60 38.21 38.30
CA ARG A 27 12.71 39.13 37.54
C ARG A 27 12.14 38.68 36.19
N GLN A 28 10.83 38.93 36.08
CA GLN A 28 10.01 38.95 34.87
C GLN A 28 10.22 40.29 34.15
N ASP A 29 11.11 40.37 33.16
CA ASP A 29 11.04 41.46 32.18
C ASP A 29 10.35 40.93 30.91
N ALA A 30 9.23 41.56 30.56
CA ALA A 30 8.35 41.21 29.44
C ALA A 30 8.89 41.63 28.06
N GLY A 31 10.20 41.78 27.93
CA GLY A 31 10.89 42.18 26.69
C GLY A 31 11.33 40.97 25.86
N ALA A 32 11.55 41.19 24.57
CA ALA A 32 12.17 40.18 23.71
C ALA A 32 13.57 39.80 24.23
N PRO A 33 13.95 38.52 24.20
CA PRO A 33 15.23 38.07 24.72
C PRO A 33 16.39 38.70 23.95
N SER A 34 17.40 39.19 24.66
CA SER A 34 18.60 39.83 24.09
C SER A 34 19.89 39.38 24.77
N ALA A 35 21.03 39.52 24.10
CA ALA A 35 22.33 39.24 24.69
C ALA A 35 22.62 40.11 25.93
N GLN A 36 22.22 41.38 25.90
CA GLN A 36 22.38 42.30 27.03
C GLN A 36 21.58 41.86 28.26
N MET A 37 20.38 41.30 28.05
CA MET A 37 19.58 40.70 29.12
C MET A 37 20.31 39.51 29.74
N LEU A 38 20.92 38.63 28.93
CA LEU A 38 21.72 37.51 29.46
C LEU A 38 22.94 37.98 30.26
N VAL A 39 23.71 38.92 29.73
CA VAL A 39 24.90 39.47 30.41
C VAL A 39 24.52 40.10 31.74
N SER A 40 23.42 40.85 31.76
CA SER A 40 22.88 41.45 32.99
C SER A 40 22.47 40.37 33.99
N ALA A 41 21.81 39.31 33.53
CA ALA A 41 21.43 38.20 34.38
C ALA A 41 22.65 37.43 34.94
N PHE A 42 23.70 37.23 34.14
CA PHE A 42 24.97 36.64 34.59
C PHE A 42 25.61 37.48 35.70
N ALA A 43 25.63 38.82 35.54
CA ALA A 43 26.15 39.73 36.55
C ALA A 43 25.36 39.65 37.87
N GLU A 44 24.03 39.68 37.81
CA GLU A 44 23.16 39.55 38.99
C GLU A 44 23.34 38.20 39.70
N LEU A 45 23.49 37.11 38.95
CA LEU A 45 23.73 35.77 39.51
C LEU A 45 25.08 35.65 40.22
N ARG A 46 26.11 36.39 39.79
CA ARG A 46 27.42 36.41 40.45
C ARG A 46 27.42 37.18 41.76
N ARG A 47 26.61 38.23 41.86
CA ARG A 47 26.60 39.17 42.99
C ARG A 47 26.58 38.51 44.37
N PRO A 48 25.64 37.60 44.72
CA PRO A 48 25.61 36.99 46.05
C PRO A 48 26.83 36.11 46.35
N VAL A 49 27.45 35.51 45.32
CA VAL A 49 28.67 34.72 45.47
C VAL A 49 29.87 35.62 45.73
N VAL A 50 30.00 36.69 44.96
CA VAL A 50 31.06 37.71 45.16
C VAL A 50 30.94 38.31 46.55
N GLU A 51 29.74 38.73 46.97
CA GLU A 51 29.51 39.27 48.32
C GLU A 51 29.93 38.28 49.42
N ARG A 52 29.66 36.98 49.23
CA ARG A 52 30.10 35.94 50.18
C ARG A 52 31.61 35.74 50.18
N LEU A 53 32.24 35.73 49.02
CA LEU A 53 33.69 35.61 48.89
C LEU A 53 34.40 36.80 49.53
N MET A 54 33.90 38.02 49.30
CA MET A 54 34.44 39.23 49.91
C MET A 54 34.30 39.20 51.44
N ARG A 55 33.13 38.82 51.97
CA ARG A 55 32.94 38.64 53.43
C ARG A 55 33.90 37.61 54.03
N ASN A 56 34.11 36.49 53.35
CA ASN A 56 35.02 35.44 53.82
C ASN A 56 36.50 35.89 53.75
N ALA A 57 36.89 36.58 52.68
CA ALA A 57 38.23 37.11 52.50
C ALA A 57 38.55 38.16 53.58
N GLU A 58 37.59 39.05 53.88
CA GLU A 58 37.70 40.01 54.97
C GLU A 58 37.86 39.32 56.33
N ALA A 59 37.04 38.29 56.61
CA ALA A 59 37.15 37.49 57.83
C ALA A 59 38.49 36.76 57.95
N ALA A 60 39.06 36.31 56.83
CA ALA A 60 40.36 35.65 56.77
C ALA A 60 41.56 36.62 56.69
N ARG A 61 41.31 37.94 56.57
CA ARG A 61 42.33 38.98 56.28
C ARG A 61 43.13 38.72 54.99
N GLU A 62 42.51 38.07 54.02
CA GLU A 62 43.10 37.78 52.72
C GLU A 62 42.53 38.74 51.66
N THR A 63 43.30 39.01 50.60
CA THR A 63 42.82 39.81 49.47
C THR A 63 42.20 38.91 48.42
N TYR A 64 40.91 39.08 48.15
CA TYR A 64 40.27 38.41 47.03
C TYR A 64 40.78 38.99 45.71
N SER A 65 41.26 38.14 44.80
CA SER A 65 41.95 38.53 43.56
C SER A 65 41.06 39.20 42.49
N GLY A 66 39.82 39.55 42.81
CA GLY A 66 38.94 40.37 41.96
C GLY A 66 38.41 39.69 40.70
N LYS A 67 38.82 38.46 40.39
CA LYS A 67 38.27 37.72 39.26
C LYS A 67 36.83 37.28 39.58
N PRO A 68 35.82 37.65 38.77
CA PRO A 68 34.45 37.23 39.03
C PRO A 68 34.33 35.69 39.05
N PRO A 69 33.32 35.13 39.73
CA PRO A 69 32.98 33.71 39.61
C PRO A 69 32.53 33.37 38.19
N THR A 70 33.01 32.25 37.65
CA THR A 70 32.62 31.78 36.32
C THR A 70 31.17 31.30 36.32
N ILE A 71 30.36 31.80 35.37
CA ILE A 71 29.02 31.27 35.13
C ILE A 71 29.13 30.05 34.23
N VAL A 72 28.48 28.96 34.62
CA VAL A 72 28.37 27.74 33.82
C VAL A 72 26.94 27.62 33.35
N LEU A 73 26.75 27.66 32.03
CA LEU A 73 25.49 27.37 31.34
C LEU A 73 25.52 25.92 30.82
N PRO A 74 24.88 24.97 31.52
CA PRO A 74 24.77 23.62 31.03
C PRO A 74 23.68 23.51 29.96
N ILE A 75 24.03 22.93 28.81
CA ILE A 75 23.10 22.53 27.75
C ILE A 75 23.15 21.01 27.66
N ASP A 76 22.02 20.35 27.85
CA ASP A 76 21.91 18.91 27.69
C ASP A 76 21.22 18.58 26.37
N GLN A 77 21.66 17.54 25.67
CA GLN A 77 21.16 17.13 24.36
C GLN A 77 21.23 18.25 23.31
N ALA A 78 22.42 18.86 23.16
CA ALA A 78 22.61 19.97 22.24
C ALA A 78 22.34 19.61 20.77
N GLU A 79 22.31 18.33 20.41
CA GLU A 79 21.86 17.87 19.10
C GLU A 79 20.43 18.33 18.75
N GLU A 80 19.56 18.54 19.74
CA GLU A 80 18.18 18.99 19.54
C GLU A 80 18.11 20.41 18.97
N LEU A 81 19.14 21.25 19.20
CA LEU A 81 19.24 22.58 18.58
C LEU A 81 19.22 22.52 17.06
N PHE A 82 19.75 21.43 16.48
CA PHE A 82 19.90 21.27 15.04
C PHE A 82 18.77 20.44 14.42
N GLY A 83 17.76 20.08 15.20
CA GLY A 83 16.55 19.46 14.70
C GLY A 83 15.74 20.42 13.81
N ALA A 84 15.12 19.90 12.75
CA ALA A 84 14.31 20.69 11.81
C ALA A 84 13.11 21.41 12.45
N GLU A 85 12.71 20.98 13.65
CA GLU A 85 11.56 21.49 14.38
C GLU A 85 11.91 22.68 15.29
N ASN A 86 13.20 22.98 15.50
CA ASN A 86 13.64 24.06 16.38
C ASN A 86 13.80 25.39 15.61
N ALA A 87 12.71 26.16 15.54
CA ALA A 87 12.71 27.46 14.86
C ALA A 87 13.52 28.54 15.59
N GLU A 88 13.87 28.31 16.87
CA GLU A 88 14.57 29.28 17.72
C GLU A 88 16.09 29.15 17.67
N ARG A 89 16.63 28.11 17.01
CA ARG A 89 18.08 27.82 16.90
C ARG A 89 18.92 29.06 16.58
N ASP A 90 18.54 29.75 15.53
CA ASP A 90 19.31 30.88 14.99
C ASP A 90 19.40 32.03 16.00
N ALA A 91 18.27 32.35 16.65
CA ALA A 91 18.20 33.36 17.70
C ALA A 91 18.97 32.90 18.95
N PHE A 92 18.83 31.64 19.35
CA PHE A 92 19.54 31.04 20.48
C PHE A 92 21.06 31.14 20.31
N CYS A 93 21.60 30.67 19.17
CA CYS A 93 23.02 30.70 18.89
C CYS A 93 23.57 32.13 18.81
N SER A 94 22.84 33.07 18.22
CA SER A 94 23.25 34.47 18.12
C SER A 94 23.35 35.11 19.51
N LEU A 95 22.30 34.94 20.31
CA LEU A 95 22.20 35.50 21.66
C LEU A 95 23.24 34.89 22.59
N LEU A 96 23.54 33.59 22.45
CA LEU A 96 24.60 32.92 23.21
C LEU A 96 25.99 33.42 22.80
N ALA A 97 26.28 33.50 21.50
CA ALA A 97 27.57 33.99 21.00
C ALA A 97 27.84 35.42 21.47
N GLU A 98 26.87 36.31 21.34
CA GLU A 98 26.97 37.70 21.77
C GLU A 98 27.14 37.82 23.28
N ALA A 99 26.40 37.03 24.07
CA ALA A 99 26.51 37.06 25.53
C ALA A 99 27.87 36.54 26.01
N LEU A 100 28.41 35.48 25.40
CA LEU A 100 29.75 34.95 25.71
C LEU A 100 30.87 35.91 25.29
N ALA A 101 30.70 36.61 24.17
CA ALA A 101 31.67 37.61 23.73
C ALA A 101 31.72 38.83 24.66
N GLN A 102 30.56 39.23 25.21
CA GLN A 102 30.46 40.34 26.15
C GLN A 102 30.88 39.93 27.58
N ASP A 103 30.63 38.69 27.96
CA ASP A 103 30.95 38.15 29.27
C ASP A 103 32.17 37.22 29.22
N GLY A 104 33.36 37.79 29.41
CA GLY A 104 34.63 37.05 29.41
C GLY A 104 34.82 36.04 30.55
N ASN A 105 33.77 35.73 31.31
CA ASN A 105 33.80 34.77 32.42
C ASN A 105 32.50 33.95 32.52
N ALA A 106 31.92 33.64 31.37
CA ALA A 106 30.88 32.64 31.21
C ALA A 106 31.41 31.49 30.33
N ILE A 107 31.02 30.25 30.66
CA ILE A 107 31.30 29.07 29.86
C ILE A 107 30.01 28.30 29.60
N VAL A 108 29.95 27.69 28.42
CA VAL A 108 28.89 26.74 28.06
C VAL A 108 29.46 25.35 28.15
N VAL A 109 28.72 24.46 28.80
CA VAL A 109 29.04 23.03 28.82
C VAL A 109 27.88 22.33 28.14
N ALA A 110 28.13 21.83 26.93
CA ALA A 110 27.12 21.15 26.12
C ALA A 110 27.40 19.65 26.06
N THR A 111 26.39 18.83 26.31
CA THR A 111 26.42 17.41 25.93
C THR A 111 25.90 17.29 24.50
N ILE A 112 26.58 16.51 23.66
CA ILE A 112 26.17 16.28 22.29
C ILE A 112 26.59 14.89 21.84
N ARG A 113 25.73 14.23 21.05
CA ARG A 113 26.09 12.96 20.42
C ARG A 113 27.18 13.16 19.37
N SER A 114 28.07 12.17 19.23
CA SER A 114 29.19 12.23 18.28
C SER A 114 28.74 12.35 16.82
N ASP A 115 27.61 11.72 16.47
CA ASP A 115 26.98 11.79 15.14
C ASP A 115 26.33 13.15 14.84
N SER A 116 26.16 14.00 15.85
CA SER A 116 25.46 15.28 15.77
C SER A 116 26.39 16.47 16.07
N TYR A 117 27.70 16.22 16.20
CA TYR A 117 28.69 17.24 16.54
C TYR A 117 29.03 18.17 15.36
N GLU A 118 29.05 17.66 14.12
CA GLU A 118 29.40 18.46 12.93
C GLU A 118 28.50 19.71 12.73
N PRO A 119 27.16 19.64 12.89
CA PRO A 119 26.31 20.82 12.89
C PRO A 119 26.72 21.89 13.91
N LEU A 120 27.08 21.49 15.13
CA LEU A 120 27.53 22.43 16.17
C LEU A 120 28.89 23.05 15.84
N GLN A 121 29.80 22.25 15.28
CA GLN A 121 31.13 22.69 14.87
C GLN A 121 31.08 23.71 13.74
N THR A 122 30.10 23.57 12.83
CA THR A 122 29.99 24.38 11.61
C THR A 122 29.02 25.55 11.71
N GLU A 123 28.30 25.73 12.83
CA GLU A 123 27.36 26.83 13.06
C GLU A 123 28.08 28.20 12.97
N PRO A 124 27.81 29.02 11.94
CA PRO A 124 28.57 30.24 11.68
C PRO A 124 28.50 31.26 12.81
N ARG A 125 27.37 31.31 13.54
CA ARG A 125 27.18 32.24 14.66
C ARG A 125 28.06 31.93 15.85
N LEU A 126 28.46 30.67 16.02
CA LEU A 126 29.33 30.21 17.10
C LEU A 126 30.80 30.14 16.70
N ALA A 127 31.16 30.50 15.47
CA ALA A 127 32.53 30.41 14.97
C ALA A 127 33.54 31.26 15.78
N GLY A 128 33.08 32.36 16.40
CA GLY A 128 33.89 33.21 17.27
C GLY A 128 34.03 32.73 18.72
N ALA A 129 33.22 31.74 19.13
CA ALA A 129 33.30 31.16 20.47
C ALA A 129 34.31 29.99 20.43
N GLY A 130 35.38 30.08 21.22
CA GLY A 130 36.36 28.98 21.31
C GLY A 130 35.69 27.70 21.81
N GLN A 131 35.75 26.62 21.01
CA GLN A 131 35.17 25.32 21.35
C GLN A 131 36.26 24.37 21.87
N LEU A 132 36.02 23.74 23.01
CA LEU A 132 36.88 22.69 23.55
C LEU A 132 36.11 21.37 23.57
N LEU A 133 36.57 20.40 22.79
CA LEU A 133 35.97 19.08 22.77
C LEU A 133 36.50 18.24 23.93
N PHE A 134 35.59 17.82 24.82
CA PHE A 134 35.87 16.79 25.81
C PHE A 134 35.33 15.45 25.30
N ASN A 135 36.22 14.55 24.89
CA ASN A 135 35.83 13.22 24.43
C ASN A 135 35.48 12.33 25.62
N LEU A 136 34.22 11.89 25.71
CA LEU A 136 33.76 10.95 26.72
C LEU A 136 33.96 9.51 26.19
N PRO A 137 34.93 8.73 26.73
CA PRO A 137 35.14 7.37 26.27
C PRO A 137 33.97 6.45 26.66
N PRO A 138 33.83 5.30 25.98
CA PRO A 138 32.89 4.26 26.41
C PRO A 138 33.10 3.88 27.89
N ILE A 139 32.01 3.49 28.55
CA ILE A 139 32.04 3.05 29.94
C ILE A 139 32.99 1.85 30.08
N ALA A 140 33.98 1.97 30.94
CA ALA A 140 34.90 0.87 31.23
C ALA A 140 34.13 -0.31 31.82
N ALA A 141 34.46 -1.55 31.42
CA ALA A 141 33.76 -2.76 31.88
C ALA A 141 33.67 -2.88 33.42
N GLY A 142 34.66 -2.38 34.15
CA GLY A 142 34.66 -2.37 35.63
C GLY A 142 33.79 -1.29 36.28
N ALA A 143 33.33 -0.28 35.53
CA ALA A 143 32.53 0.84 36.07
C ALA A 143 31.04 0.49 36.23
N MET A 144 30.57 -0.57 35.60
CA MET A 144 29.16 -0.97 35.65
C MET A 144 28.69 -1.33 37.07
N LYS A 145 29.59 -1.86 37.90
CA LYS A 145 29.35 -2.06 39.34
C LYS A 145 29.00 -0.76 40.06
N GLU A 146 29.75 0.31 39.79
CA GLU A 146 29.54 1.61 40.43
C GLU A 146 28.24 2.26 39.92
N ILE A 147 27.86 2.01 38.66
CA ILE A 147 26.57 2.44 38.09
C ILE A 147 25.38 1.77 38.80
N ILE A 148 25.54 0.52 39.25
CA ILE A 148 24.51 -0.21 40.01
C ILE A 148 24.49 0.24 41.47
N GLU A 149 25.64 0.20 42.15
CA GLU A 149 25.73 0.35 43.60
C GLU A 149 25.76 1.82 44.04
N GLY A 150 26.29 2.72 43.21
CA GLY A 150 26.40 4.15 43.50
C GLY A 150 25.04 4.80 43.78
N PRO A 151 24.06 4.71 42.86
CA PRO A 151 22.71 5.24 43.08
C PRO A 151 22.02 4.63 44.31
N ALA A 152 22.23 3.35 44.59
CA ALA A 152 21.66 2.68 45.76
C ALA A 152 22.18 3.28 47.08
N ARG A 153 23.49 3.60 47.15
CA ARG A 153 24.08 4.29 48.32
C ARG A 153 23.56 5.70 48.52
N LEU A 154 23.26 6.41 47.42
CA LEU A 154 22.75 7.78 47.45
C LEU A 154 21.23 7.87 47.63
N ALA A 155 20.52 6.75 47.50
CA ALA A 155 19.08 6.68 47.67
C ALA A 155 18.67 7.12 49.09
N LYS A 156 17.44 7.63 49.21
CA LYS A 156 16.86 8.06 50.49
C LYS A 156 15.50 7.37 50.68
N PRO A 157 15.37 6.40 51.61
CA PRO A 157 16.44 5.82 52.44
C PRO A 157 17.48 5.05 51.60
N PRO A 158 18.72 4.84 52.11
CA PRO A 158 19.76 4.11 51.40
C PRO A 158 19.34 2.67 51.12
N LEU A 159 19.67 2.18 49.91
CA LEU A 159 19.43 0.80 49.49
C LEU A 159 20.74 0.00 49.57
N THR A 160 20.67 -1.21 50.10
CA THR A 160 21.81 -2.15 50.08
C THR A 160 21.64 -3.13 48.92
N VAL A 161 22.64 -3.22 48.04
CA VAL A 161 22.68 -4.18 46.93
C VAL A 161 23.58 -5.33 47.31
N GLU A 162 23.09 -6.57 47.23
CA GLU A 162 23.91 -7.75 47.49
C GLU A 162 25.03 -7.89 46.44
N PRO A 163 26.30 -8.12 46.83
CA PRO A 163 27.39 -8.25 45.85
C PRO A 163 27.16 -9.37 44.82
N ALA A 164 26.51 -10.45 45.23
CA ALA A 164 26.15 -11.56 44.34
C ALA A 164 25.09 -11.16 43.31
N LEU A 165 24.15 -10.27 43.68
CA LEU A 165 23.20 -9.67 42.73
C LEU A 165 23.92 -8.81 41.70
N THR A 166 24.85 -7.95 42.13
CA THR A 166 25.64 -7.13 41.20
C THR A 166 26.36 -8.03 40.20
N GLN A 167 27.01 -9.10 40.66
CA GLN A 167 27.72 -10.02 39.77
C GLN A 167 26.77 -10.74 38.78
N ALA A 168 25.58 -11.15 39.23
CA ALA A 168 24.58 -11.78 38.37
C ALA A 168 24.07 -10.81 37.29
N LEU A 169 23.72 -9.58 37.66
CA LEU A 169 23.31 -8.54 36.71
C LEU A 169 24.42 -8.28 35.67
N LEU A 170 25.68 -8.16 36.10
CA LEU A 170 26.80 -7.96 35.16
C LEU A 170 27.02 -9.15 34.22
N THR A 171 26.67 -10.36 34.64
CA THR A 171 26.79 -11.58 33.82
C THR A 171 25.65 -11.66 32.80
N ASP A 172 24.44 -11.25 33.19
CA ASP A 172 23.24 -11.35 32.36
C ASP A 172 23.11 -10.20 31.35
N LEU A 173 23.81 -9.08 31.54
CA LEU A 173 23.76 -7.93 30.65
C LEU A 173 24.61 -8.14 29.38
N ASP A 174 23.96 -8.00 28.23
CA ASP A 174 24.63 -7.93 26.93
C ASP A 174 25.02 -6.47 26.60
N ALA A 175 26.11 -6.28 25.87
CA ALA A 175 26.76 -4.98 25.64
C ALA A 175 25.89 -4.00 24.83
N ALA A 176 25.00 -4.49 23.95
CA ALA A 176 24.26 -3.64 23.02
C ALA A 176 23.14 -2.80 23.66
N ASP A 177 22.53 -3.26 24.77
CA ASP A 177 21.36 -2.62 25.41
C ASP A 177 21.45 -2.57 26.96
N ALA A 178 22.66 -2.71 27.51
CA ALA A 178 22.85 -2.98 28.94
C ALA A 178 22.18 -1.95 29.87
N LEU A 179 22.40 -0.65 29.64
CA LEU A 179 22.03 0.37 30.63
C LEU A 179 20.52 0.62 30.78
N PRO A 180 19.73 0.81 29.71
CA PRO A 180 18.29 1.04 29.86
C PRO A 180 17.58 -0.16 30.48
N LEU A 181 17.94 -1.38 30.05
CA LEU A 181 17.40 -2.61 30.63
C LEU A 181 17.82 -2.80 32.08
N LEU A 182 19.08 -2.50 32.42
CA LEU A 182 19.56 -2.54 33.79
C LEU A 182 18.78 -1.56 34.68
N ALA A 183 18.60 -0.32 34.24
CA ALA A 183 17.84 0.68 34.97
C ALA A 183 16.40 0.22 35.19
N PHE A 184 15.75 -0.32 34.16
CA PHE A 184 14.40 -0.88 34.22
C PHE A 184 14.29 -2.05 35.21
N THR A 185 15.22 -3.01 35.14
CA THR A 185 15.24 -4.16 36.06
C THR A 185 15.48 -3.72 37.50
N LEU A 186 16.43 -2.81 37.75
CA LEU A 186 16.70 -2.29 39.09
C LEU A 186 15.51 -1.51 39.66
N GLU A 187 14.80 -0.75 38.84
CA GLU A 187 13.59 -0.06 39.25
C GLU A 187 12.49 -1.06 39.67
N ARG A 188 12.28 -2.13 38.89
CA ARG A 188 11.29 -3.16 39.25
C ARG A 188 11.70 -3.90 40.51
N LEU A 189 12.97 -4.28 40.65
CA LEU A 189 13.49 -4.90 41.88
C LEU A 189 13.23 -4.01 43.09
N ARG A 190 13.56 -2.72 42.99
CA ARG A 190 13.31 -1.75 44.06
C ARG A 190 11.83 -1.62 44.38
N THR A 191 10.98 -1.53 43.37
CA THR A 191 9.54 -1.26 43.55
C THR A 191 8.78 -2.47 44.08
N GLN A 192 9.13 -3.68 43.64
CA GLN A 192 8.43 -4.91 44.00
C GLN A 192 9.01 -5.59 45.25
N TYR A 193 10.32 -5.50 45.45
CA TYR A 193 11.02 -6.28 46.49
C TYR A 193 11.90 -5.42 47.42
N GLY A 194 12.26 -4.19 47.04
CA GLY A 194 13.14 -3.33 47.83
C GLY A 194 12.51 -2.58 49.01
N ALA A 195 11.32 -3.00 49.47
CA ALA A 195 10.60 -2.32 50.55
C ALA A 195 11.33 -2.39 51.91
N ASP A 196 12.14 -3.43 52.12
CA ASP A 196 12.98 -3.63 53.31
C ASP A 196 14.33 -2.90 53.22
N GLY A 197 14.57 -2.13 52.15
CA GLY A 197 15.82 -1.41 51.89
C GLY A 197 16.94 -2.28 51.33
N LYS A 198 16.67 -3.53 50.91
CA LYS A 198 17.66 -4.45 50.35
C LYS A 198 17.25 -4.96 48.98
N LEU A 199 18.23 -5.12 48.10
CA LEU A 199 18.06 -5.81 46.81
C LEU A 199 18.93 -7.07 46.84
N THR A 200 18.29 -8.23 46.73
CA THR A 200 18.96 -9.54 46.90
C THR A 200 19.04 -10.32 45.60
N LEU A 201 19.98 -11.27 45.53
CA LEU A 201 20.08 -12.19 44.39
C LEU A 201 18.83 -13.08 44.28
N ALA A 202 18.25 -13.48 45.42
CA ALA A 202 17.05 -14.31 45.46
C ALA A 202 15.84 -13.58 44.85
N ASP A 203 15.67 -12.29 45.14
CA ASP A 203 14.60 -11.49 44.53
C ASP A 203 14.77 -11.36 43.02
N TYR A 204 16.02 -11.25 42.55
CA TYR A 204 16.30 -11.18 41.12
C TYR A 204 16.08 -12.50 40.40
N GLN A 205 16.64 -13.61 40.89
CA GLN A 205 16.59 -14.90 40.18
C GLN A 205 15.27 -15.63 40.40
N SER A 206 14.81 -15.74 41.66
CA SER A 206 13.69 -16.60 42.03
C SER A 206 12.35 -15.89 41.96
N ASN A 207 12.29 -14.61 42.35
CA ASN A 207 11.03 -13.87 42.41
C ASN A 207 10.74 -13.10 41.12
N LEU A 208 11.73 -12.35 40.61
CA LEU A 208 11.58 -11.55 39.40
C LEU A 208 11.79 -12.38 38.12
N GLY A 209 12.67 -13.39 38.15
CA GLY A 209 12.99 -14.24 36.98
C GLY A 209 14.09 -13.67 36.07
N GLY A 210 15.04 -12.94 36.64
CA GLY A 210 16.15 -12.33 35.91
C GLY A 210 15.74 -11.15 35.02
N LEU A 211 16.59 -10.80 34.05
CA LEU A 211 16.28 -9.75 33.06
C LEU A 211 15.01 -10.07 32.24
N SER A 212 14.84 -11.33 31.82
CA SER A 212 13.65 -11.75 31.06
C SER A 212 12.38 -11.61 31.90
N GLY A 213 12.44 -12.04 33.16
CA GLY A 213 11.33 -11.95 34.09
C GLY A 213 10.92 -10.51 34.45
N ALA A 214 11.85 -9.56 34.45
CA ALA A 214 11.53 -8.14 34.61
C ALA A 214 10.59 -7.62 33.51
N ILE A 215 10.86 -7.98 32.25
CA ILE A 215 10.01 -7.65 31.10
C ILE A 215 8.68 -8.40 31.19
N GLN A 216 8.71 -9.69 31.51
CA GLN A 216 7.48 -10.50 31.64
C GLN A 216 6.57 -9.98 32.75
N SER A 217 7.13 -9.57 33.90
CA SER A 217 6.40 -8.95 35.02
C SER A 217 5.71 -7.66 34.58
N ALA A 218 6.38 -6.83 33.76
CA ALA A 218 5.80 -5.62 33.22
C ALA A 218 4.70 -5.88 32.20
N VAL A 219 4.91 -6.86 31.30
CA VAL A 219 3.87 -7.29 30.34
C VAL A 219 2.67 -7.87 31.08
N ALA A 220 2.89 -8.67 32.13
CA ALA A 220 1.83 -9.24 32.95
C ALA A 220 1.04 -8.19 33.73
N ALA A 221 1.67 -7.07 34.11
CA ALA A 221 0.96 -5.94 34.70
C ALA A 221 -0.01 -5.25 33.73
N VAL A 222 0.19 -5.41 32.41
CA VAL A 222 -0.71 -4.89 31.36
C VAL A 222 -1.71 -5.94 30.91
N LEU A 223 -1.24 -7.12 30.51
CA LEU A 223 -2.07 -8.14 29.87
C LEU A 223 -2.63 -9.18 30.86
N GLY A 224 -2.17 -9.17 32.11
CA GLY A 224 -2.41 -10.23 33.09
C GLY A 224 -1.35 -11.35 33.02
N PRO A 225 -1.26 -12.20 34.06
CA PRO A 225 -0.28 -13.29 34.13
C PRO A 225 -0.53 -14.39 33.09
N SER A 226 -1.79 -14.56 32.67
CA SER A 226 -2.22 -15.51 31.64
C SER A 226 -3.13 -14.79 30.64
N PRO A 227 -2.56 -14.07 29.66
CA PRO A 227 -3.35 -13.26 28.75
C PRO A 227 -4.22 -14.09 27.82
N SER A 228 -5.43 -13.61 27.54
CA SER A 228 -6.36 -14.25 26.61
C SER A 228 -5.85 -14.16 25.17
N LYS A 229 -6.38 -15.02 24.29
CA LYS A 229 -6.06 -14.98 22.84
C LYS A 229 -6.38 -13.61 22.22
N GLU A 230 -7.45 -12.96 22.67
CA GLU A 230 -7.87 -11.64 22.20
C GLU A 230 -6.89 -10.54 22.63
N GLN A 231 -6.42 -10.58 23.89
CA GLN A 231 -5.42 -9.65 24.39
C GLN A 231 -4.08 -9.80 23.65
N LEU A 232 -3.65 -11.04 23.40
CA LEU A 232 -2.45 -11.32 22.61
C LEU A 232 -2.61 -10.89 21.14
N ALA A 233 -3.79 -11.07 20.54
CA ALA A 233 -4.06 -10.60 19.18
C ALA A 233 -4.03 -9.07 19.10
N LEU A 234 -4.62 -8.37 20.08
CA LEU A 234 -4.58 -6.92 20.15
C LEU A 234 -3.15 -6.40 20.34
N ALA A 235 -2.37 -7.05 21.21
CA ALA A 235 -0.97 -6.73 21.39
C ALA A 235 -0.14 -7.00 20.12
N ARG A 236 -0.40 -8.11 19.41
CA ARG A 236 0.26 -8.38 18.11
C ARG A 236 0.00 -7.26 17.11
N ARG A 237 -1.22 -6.73 17.02
CA ARG A 237 -1.57 -5.59 16.13
C ARG A 237 -0.90 -4.27 16.55
N LEU A 238 -0.69 -4.06 17.85
CA LEU A 238 0.02 -2.88 18.36
C LEU A 238 1.50 -2.90 17.93
N PHE A 239 2.17 -4.05 18.06
CA PHE A 239 3.60 -4.16 17.79
C PHE A 239 3.91 -4.43 16.31
N ILE A 240 3.18 -5.32 15.65
CA ILE A 240 3.44 -5.79 14.30
C ILE A 240 2.40 -5.22 13.32
N PRO A 241 2.81 -4.52 12.25
CA PRO A 241 4.19 -4.11 11.89
C PRO A 241 4.58 -2.70 12.37
N ALA A 242 3.83 -2.12 13.32
CA ALA A 242 3.93 -0.69 13.64
C ALA A 242 5.14 -0.30 14.49
N LEU A 243 5.58 -1.10 15.45
CA LEU A 243 6.63 -0.72 16.42
C LEU A 243 7.92 -1.54 16.29
N VAL A 244 7.96 -2.46 15.32
CA VAL A 244 9.11 -3.31 15.04
C VAL A 244 9.63 -3.02 13.64
N GLN A 245 10.95 -2.97 13.51
CA GLN A 245 11.66 -2.91 12.24
C GLN A 245 12.63 -4.09 12.13
N VAL A 246 12.76 -4.63 10.93
CA VAL A 246 13.74 -5.67 10.60
C VAL A 246 14.65 -5.19 9.48
N ASP A 247 15.95 -5.08 9.77
CA ASP A 247 16.98 -4.72 8.80
C ASP A 247 18.06 -5.82 8.69
N GLN A 248 19.18 -5.50 8.04
CA GLN A 248 20.29 -6.43 7.86
C GLN A 248 21.03 -6.73 9.19
N ASP A 249 21.01 -5.80 10.14
CA ASP A 249 21.67 -5.94 11.44
C ASP A 249 20.78 -6.68 12.45
N GLY A 250 19.48 -6.78 12.17
CA GLY A 250 18.55 -7.61 12.93
C GLY A 250 17.22 -6.93 13.21
N VAL A 251 16.68 -7.23 14.39
CA VAL A 251 15.38 -6.72 14.85
C VAL A 251 15.65 -5.50 15.72
N LYS A 252 15.09 -4.35 15.34
CA LYS A 252 15.25 -3.07 16.03
C LYS A 252 13.89 -2.46 16.35
N ARG A 253 13.86 -1.48 17.25
CA ARG A 253 12.64 -0.71 17.52
C ARG A 253 12.31 0.25 16.37
N ARG A 254 11.03 0.46 16.11
CA ARG A 254 10.53 1.46 15.17
C ARG A 254 9.84 2.60 15.90
N VAL A 255 10.13 3.83 15.48
CA VAL A 255 9.37 5.03 15.84
C VAL A 255 8.18 5.18 14.89
N ALA A 256 6.96 5.16 15.44
CA ALA A 256 5.72 5.34 14.70
C ALA A 256 5.04 6.66 15.10
N ARG A 257 4.22 7.23 14.22
CA ARG A 257 3.25 8.25 14.66
C ARG A 257 2.12 7.54 15.39
N ARG A 258 1.76 8.04 16.55
CA ARG A 258 0.70 7.50 17.39
C ARG A 258 -0.66 7.51 16.68
N ALA A 259 -0.91 8.52 15.84
CA ALA A 259 -2.12 8.61 15.03
C ALA A 259 -2.23 7.50 13.96
N ASP A 260 -1.12 6.89 13.56
CA ASP A 260 -1.11 5.81 12.56
C ASP A 260 -1.37 4.43 13.20
N LEU A 261 -1.43 4.33 14.54
CA LEU A 261 -1.75 3.07 15.21
C LEU A 261 -3.23 2.71 15.06
N PRO A 262 -3.59 1.41 14.93
CA PRO A 262 -4.98 0.98 14.87
C PRO A 262 -5.78 1.51 16.07
N ALA A 263 -6.99 2.03 15.82
CA ALA A 263 -7.79 2.72 16.83
C ALA A 263 -8.05 1.83 18.07
N GLU A 264 -8.26 0.53 17.87
CA GLU A 264 -8.48 -0.41 18.97
C GLU A 264 -7.26 -0.61 19.88
N THR A 265 -6.04 -0.28 19.41
CA THR A 265 -4.79 -0.49 20.16
C THR A 265 -4.39 0.69 21.04
N GLN A 266 -5.03 1.85 20.88
CA GLN A 266 -4.64 3.10 21.57
C GLN A 266 -4.67 2.96 23.10
N SER A 267 -5.75 2.39 23.66
CA SER A 267 -5.87 2.16 25.11
C SER A 267 -4.81 1.18 25.63
N LEU A 268 -4.49 0.15 24.83
CA LEU A 268 -3.42 -0.79 25.19
C LEU A 268 -2.06 -0.10 25.17
N ALA A 269 -1.80 0.74 24.17
CA ALA A 269 -0.56 1.51 24.07
C ALA A 269 -0.35 2.39 25.33
N ASP A 270 -1.39 3.03 25.86
CA ASP A 270 -1.30 3.83 27.09
C ASP A 270 -0.93 3.00 28.31
N GLN A 271 -1.43 1.77 28.42
CA GLN A 271 -1.06 0.87 29.51
C GLN A 271 0.40 0.43 29.40
N PHE A 272 0.88 0.16 28.18
CA PHE A 272 2.29 -0.15 27.94
C PHE A 272 3.22 1.06 28.21
N VAL A 273 2.78 2.29 27.90
CA VAL A 273 3.51 3.52 28.27
C VAL A 273 3.56 3.68 29.78
N THR A 274 2.45 3.43 30.48
CA THR A 274 2.38 3.49 31.95
C THR A 274 3.35 2.50 32.61
N GLN A 275 3.53 1.31 32.01
CA GLN A 275 4.49 0.31 32.46
C GLN A 275 5.91 0.50 31.90
N ARG A 276 6.18 1.64 31.23
CA ARG A 276 7.49 1.99 30.63
C ARG A 276 8.02 0.96 29.62
N LEU A 277 7.12 0.22 28.99
CA LEU A 277 7.46 -0.68 27.89
C LEU A 277 7.44 0.03 26.53
N LEU A 278 6.62 1.08 26.42
CA LEU A 278 6.62 2.02 25.31
C LEU A 278 6.93 3.43 25.82
N VAL A 279 7.49 4.26 24.95
CA VAL A 279 7.72 5.69 25.21
C VAL A 279 6.97 6.48 24.15
N THR A 280 6.42 7.62 24.56
CA THR A 280 5.79 8.57 23.64
C THR A 280 6.46 9.92 23.77
N ASP A 281 6.71 10.55 22.63
CA ASP A 281 7.27 11.88 22.53
C ASP A 281 6.66 12.58 21.31
N ASP A 282 6.08 13.76 21.52
CA ASP A 282 5.34 14.55 20.53
C ASP A 282 4.52 13.73 19.49
N GLY A 283 3.53 12.98 19.97
CA GLY A 283 2.68 12.20 19.09
C GLY A 283 3.40 11.07 18.34
N LYS A 284 4.68 10.81 18.61
CA LYS A 284 5.41 9.60 18.24
C LYS A 284 5.34 8.60 19.38
N ILE A 285 5.48 7.33 19.04
CA ILE A 285 5.50 6.21 19.96
C ILE A 285 6.49 5.17 19.49
N GLU A 286 7.28 4.66 20.41
CA GLU A 286 8.28 3.63 20.15
C GLU A 286 8.43 2.68 21.34
N VAL A 287 9.14 1.59 21.12
CA VAL A 287 9.53 0.66 22.17
C VAL A 287 10.56 1.29 23.09
N ALA A 288 10.34 1.26 24.40
CA ALA A 288 11.24 1.87 25.37
C ALA A 288 12.66 1.28 25.29
N HIS A 289 12.75 -0.06 25.27
CA HIS A 289 14.01 -0.81 25.27
C HIS A 289 13.91 -2.00 24.31
N GLU A 290 14.90 -2.17 23.41
CA GLU A 290 14.87 -3.24 22.38
C GLU A 290 14.87 -4.65 22.97
N ALA A 291 15.29 -4.79 24.23
CA ALA A 291 15.23 -6.04 24.97
C ALA A 291 13.83 -6.67 24.96
N ILE A 292 12.74 -5.89 24.94
CA ILE A 292 11.37 -6.45 24.86
C ILE A 292 11.16 -7.29 23.59
N LEU A 293 11.80 -6.90 22.47
CA LEU A 293 11.67 -7.58 21.18
C LEU A 293 12.26 -8.99 21.21
N ARG A 294 13.18 -9.25 22.15
CA ARG A 294 13.90 -10.53 22.30
C ARG A 294 13.44 -11.31 23.52
N GLN A 295 13.14 -10.62 24.62
CA GLN A 295 12.87 -11.24 25.93
C GLN A 295 11.39 -11.54 26.18
N TRP A 296 10.46 -10.94 25.43
CA TRP A 296 9.06 -11.30 25.50
C TRP A 296 8.74 -12.43 24.52
N PRO A 297 8.47 -13.68 24.99
CA PRO A 297 8.41 -14.84 24.10
C PRO A 297 7.34 -14.76 23.02
N ALA A 298 6.16 -14.19 23.34
CA ALA A 298 5.08 -14.03 22.38
C ALA A 298 5.48 -13.08 21.24
N LEU A 299 6.04 -11.92 21.57
CA LEU A 299 6.50 -10.94 20.58
C LEU A 299 7.68 -11.47 19.76
N ALA A 300 8.67 -12.10 20.38
CA ALA A 300 9.77 -12.73 19.67
C ALA A 300 9.26 -13.79 18.68
N GLY A 301 8.24 -14.58 19.06
CA GLY A 301 7.57 -15.54 18.18
C GLY A 301 6.87 -14.87 16.99
N TRP A 302 6.11 -13.80 17.23
CA TRP A 302 5.44 -13.05 16.15
C TRP A 302 6.44 -12.42 15.17
N ILE A 303 7.55 -11.89 15.68
CA ILE A 303 8.62 -11.31 14.86
C ILE A 303 9.28 -12.40 14.01
N ALA A 304 9.53 -13.59 14.57
CA ALA A 304 10.09 -14.71 13.82
C ALA A 304 9.14 -15.18 12.70
N GLU A 305 7.84 -15.24 12.97
CA GLU A 305 6.79 -15.61 12.01
C GLU A 305 6.70 -14.60 10.85
N GLU A 306 6.76 -13.31 11.15
CA GLU A 306 6.55 -12.23 10.17
C GLU A 306 7.86 -11.61 9.63
N ARG A 307 9.02 -12.20 9.92
CA ARG A 307 10.33 -11.61 9.61
C ARG A 307 10.48 -11.20 8.14
N GLY A 308 10.04 -12.04 7.21
CA GLY A 308 10.10 -11.75 5.77
C GLY A 308 9.17 -10.63 5.34
N ALA A 309 7.98 -10.56 5.93
CA ALA A 309 7.00 -9.50 5.65
C ALA A 309 7.47 -8.15 6.20
N LEU A 310 7.98 -8.12 7.43
CA LEU A 310 8.56 -6.93 8.06
C LEU A 310 9.75 -6.39 7.26
N ALA A 311 10.71 -7.26 6.91
CA ALA A 311 11.86 -6.86 6.11
C ALA A 311 11.45 -6.31 4.73
N THR A 312 10.44 -6.89 4.10
CA THR A 312 9.91 -6.38 2.82
C THR A 312 9.29 -5.00 3.00
N LEU A 313 8.45 -4.82 4.03
CA LEU A 313 7.79 -3.55 4.32
C LEU A 313 8.81 -2.43 4.64
N ASP A 314 9.84 -2.75 5.43
CA ASP A 314 10.88 -1.78 5.80
C ASP A 314 11.76 -1.38 4.62
N ASN A 315 12.08 -2.30 3.71
CA ASN A 315 12.75 -1.98 2.46
C ASN A 315 11.91 -1.04 1.58
N VAL A 316 10.59 -1.27 1.48
CA VAL A 316 9.68 -0.36 0.77
C VAL A 316 9.66 1.01 1.43
N ARG A 317 9.59 1.06 2.76
CA ARG A 317 9.55 2.30 3.53
C ARG A 317 10.84 3.12 3.37
N ALA A 318 12.00 2.47 3.40
CA ALA A 318 13.28 3.13 3.14
C ALA A 318 13.32 3.70 1.71
N ALA A 319 12.98 2.89 0.70
CA ALA A 319 13.00 3.31 -0.70
C ALA A 319 11.99 4.44 -0.98
N ALA A 320 10.80 4.40 -0.38
CA ALA A 320 9.80 5.46 -0.51
C ALA A 320 10.30 6.80 0.06
N ARG A 321 10.96 6.78 1.23
CA ARG A 321 11.55 7.98 1.84
C ARG A 321 12.66 8.58 0.97
N GLU A 322 13.58 7.75 0.48
CA GLU A 322 14.66 8.19 -0.41
C GLU A 322 14.11 8.79 -1.71
N TRP A 323 13.13 8.11 -2.32
CA TRP A 323 12.46 8.58 -3.52
C TRP A 323 11.76 9.93 -3.31
N ARG A 324 11.06 10.09 -2.18
CA ARG A 324 10.34 11.32 -1.84
C ARG A 324 11.28 12.50 -1.57
N ALA A 325 12.35 12.28 -0.81
CA ALA A 325 13.37 13.29 -0.55
C ALA A 325 13.97 13.82 -1.86
N HIS A 326 14.21 12.93 -2.82
CA HIS A 326 14.77 13.29 -4.12
C HIS A 326 13.75 13.96 -5.06
N GLU A 327 12.45 13.61 -4.97
CA GLU A 327 11.38 14.30 -5.72
C GLU A 327 11.26 15.78 -5.30
N LEU A 328 11.31 16.05 -4.00
CA LEU A 328 11.25 17.39 -3.41
C LEU A 328 12.47 18.25 -3.80
N ALA A 329 13.68 17.66 -3.82
CA ALA A 329 14.91 18.37 -4.15
C ALA A 329 14.99 18.85 -5.63
N ARG A 330 14.25 18.23 -6.56
CA ARG A 330 14.38 18.49 -8.01
C ARG A 330 13.17 19.17 -8.68
N LYS A 331 12.32 19.88 -7.92
CA LYS A 331 11.16 20.62 -8.46
C LYS A 331 10.31 19.77 -9.43
N GLY A 332 9.99 18.53 -9.06
CA GLY A 332 9.01 17.71 -9.78
C GLY A 332 9.50 16.90 -10.98
N LYS A 333 10.82 16.84 -11.27
CA LYS A 333 11.36 15.79 -12.16
C LYS A 333 11.45 14.46 -11.39
N ARG A 334 10.45 13.59 -11.59
CA ARG A 334 10.36 12.25 -10.97
C ARG A 334 11.63 11.43 -11.25
N GLY A 335 12.34 11.07 -10.18
CA GLY A 335 13.60 10.32 -10.25
C GLY A 335 13.36 8.84 -10.54
N GLU A 336 13.15 8.47 -11.80
CA GLU A 336 12.95 7.08 -12.23
C GLU A 336 14.12 6.15 -11.84
N SER A 337 15.32 6.69 -11.62
CA SER A 337 16.50 5.97 -11.16
C SER A 337 16.44 5.53 -9.68
N TRP A 338 15.51 6.08 -8.89
CA TRP A 338 15.38 5.80 -7.45
C TRP A 338 14.26 4.81 -7.13
N LEU A 339 13.61 4.25 -8.15
CA LEU A 339 12.63 3.19 -8.00
C LEU A 339 13.35 1.84 -7.91
N ALA A 340 13.69 1.45 -6.69
CA ALA A 340 14.50 0.26 -6.41
C ALA A 340 13.73 -1.08 -6.57
N HIS A 341 12.40 -1.05 -6.51
CA HIS A 341 11.56 -2.26 -6.50
C HIS A 341 11.04 -2.60 -7.89
N HIS A 342 11.39 -3.79 -8.40
CA HIS A 342 10.97 -4.32 -9.70
C HIS A 342 10.90 -5.85 -9.66
N GLY A 343 10.20 -6.46 -10.63
CA GLY A 343 10.12 -7.92 -10.74
C GLY A 343 9.47 -8.56 -9.51
N ASP A 344 10.06 -9.64 -9.00
CA ASP A 344 9.55 -10.38 -7.84
C ASP A 344 9.54 -9.53 -6.56
N ARG A 345 10.55 -8.67 -6.36
CA ARG A 345 10.59 -7.76 -5.20
C ARG A 345 9.39 -6.80 -5.16
N LEU A 346 8.96 -6.32 -6.31
CA LEU A 346 7.77 -5.46 -6.39
C LEU A 346 6.49 -6.27 -6.17
N LYS A 347 6.41 -7.50 -6.69
CA LYS A 347 5.26 -8.39 -6.49
C LYS A 347 5.07 -8.75 -5.02
N ASP A 348 6.15 -9.10 -4.33
CA ASP A 348 6.14 -9.43 -2.90
C ASP A 348 5.77 -8.21 -2.06
N ALA A 349 6.36 -7.05 -2.35
CA ALA A 349 6.02 -5.80 -1.70
C ALA A 349 4.54 -5.43 -1.83
N LEU A 350 3.96 -5.57 -3.03
CA LEU A 350 2.53 -5.33 -3.26
C LEU A 350 1.65 -6.34 -2.52
N LYS A 351 2.05 -7.61 -2.46
CA LYS A 351 1.32 -8.64 -1.71
C LYS A 351 1.30 -8.33 -0.21
N ILE A 352 2.44 -7.97 0.37
CA ILE A 352 2.54 -7.60 1.79
C ILE A 352 1.74 -6.32 2.07
N ALA A 353 1.86 -5.29 1.22
CA ALA A 353 1.13 -4.04 1.40
C ALA A 353 -0.41 -4.19 1.31
N ALA A 354 -0.89 -5.21 0.60
CA ALA A 354 -2.31 -5.51 0.48
C ALA A 354 -2.88 -6.37 1.64
N ARG A 355 -2.03 -6.90 2.53
CA ARG A 355 -2.52 -7.68 3.68
C ARG A 355 -3.25 -6.77 4.68
N PRO A 356 -4.44 -7.14 5.19
CA PRO A 356 -5.22 -6.30 6.11
C PRO A 356 -4.47 -5.89 7.39
N ASP A 357 -3.64 -6.79 7.93
CA ASP A 357 -2.84 -6.58 9.13
C ASP A 357 -1.63 -5.66 8.92
N PHE A 358 -1.18 -5.48 7.67
CA PHE A 358 -0.07 -4.59 7.32
C PHE A 358 -0.54 -3.26 6.70
N ALA A 359 -1.77 -3.21 6.16
CA ALA A 359 -2.31 -2.07 5.43
C ALA A 359 -2.26 -0.75 6.24
N ALA A 360 -2.51 -0.81 7.55
CA ALA A 360 -2.45 0.35 8.44
C ALA A 360 -1.05 0.98 8.51
N ALA A 361 0.01 0.19 8.33
CA ALA A 361 1.39 0.65 8.38
C ALA A 361 1.96 1.08 7.01
N VAL A 362 1.16 0.99 5.95
CA VAL A 362 1.48 1.48 4.61
C VAL A 362 0.95 2.91 4.49
N ASP A 363 1.83 3.89 4.65
CA ASP A 363 1.51 5.30 4.52
C ASP A 363 1.32 5.74 3.04
N GLU A 364 0.95 6.99 2.85
CA GLU A 364 0.69 7.56 1.52
C GLU A 364 1.94 7.57 0.63
N ASP A 365 3.11 7.86 1.20
CA ASP A 365 4.38 7.89 0.46
C ASP A 365 4.74 6.48 -0.04
N MET A 366 4.56 5.46 0.79
CA MET A 366 4.75 4.05 0.39
C MET A 366 3.79 3.64 -0.73
N ARG A 367 2.50 4.03 -0.66
CA ARG A 367 1.53 3.75 -1.74
C ARG A 367 1.92 4.43 -3.04
N ALA A 368 2.30 5.71 -2.98
CA ALA A 368 2.75 6.48 -4.14
C ALA A 368 4.01 5.87 -4.77
N TYR A 369 4.98 5.47 -3.94
CA TYR A 369 6.21 4.83 -4.38
C TYR A 369 5.95 3.48 -5.08
N LEU A 370 5.13 2.61 -4.48
CA LEU A 370 4.77 1.31 -5.09
C LEU A 370 4.00 1.48 -6.41
N ALA A 371 3.11 2.47 -6.48
CA ALA A 371 2.40 2.81 -7.72
C ALA A 371 3.36 3.31 -8.82
N ALA A 372 4.37 4.11 -8.46
CA ALA A 372 5.40 4.58 -9.37
C ALA A 372 6.26 3.41 -9.90
N CYS A 373 6.69 2.50 -9.02
CA CYS A 373 7.42 1.27 -9.39
C CYS A 373 6.61 0.43 -10.39
N ARG A 374 5.31 0.21 -10.10
CA ARG A 374 4.40 -0.54 -10.98
C ARG A 374 4.26 0.13 -12.35
N THR A 375 4.18 1.45 -12.39
CA THR A 375 4.08 2.21 -13.64
C THR A 375 5.35 2.11 -14.47
N GLN A 376 6.52 2.20 -13.84
CA GLN A 376 7.81 2.04 -14.51
C GLN A 376 7.99 0.63 -15.07
N GLN A 377 7.64 -0.42 -14.32
CA GLN A 377 7.72 -1.80 -14.81
C GLN A 377 6.81 -2.02 -16.03
N ARG A 378 5.60 -1.44 -16.04
CA ARG A 378 4.70 -1.45 -17.21
C ARG A 378 5.33 -0.74 -18.41
N ARG A 379 5.97 0.43 -18.21
CA ARG A 379 6.67 1.16 -19.28
C ARG A 379 7.88 0.40 -19.83
N ALA A 380 8.69 -0.20 -18.97
CA ALA A 380 9.86 -0.99 -19.37
C ALA A 380 9.47 -2.28 -20.11
N ALA A 381 8.37 -2.92 -19.71
CA ALA A 381 7.79 -4.05 -20.45
C ALA A 381 7.32 -3.61 -21.85
N ALA A 382 6.60 -2.48 -21.95
CA ALA A 382 6.18 -1.92 -23.23
C ALA A 382 7.37 -1.55 -24.15
N GLY A 383 8.45 -1.00 -23.60
CA GLY A 383 9.66 -0.67 -24.36
C GLY A 383 10.38 -1.90 -24.93
N ARG A 384 10.51 -2.98 -24.15
CA ARG A 384 11.10 -4.24 -24.61
C ARG A 384 10.26 -4.90 -25.72
N MET A 385 8.94 -4.89 -25.58
CA MET A 385 8.02 -5.39 -26.62
C MET A 385 8.14 -4.58 -27.92
N ARG A 386 8.28 -3.24 -27.85
CA ARG A 386 8.52 -2.40 -29.03
C ARG A 386 9.83 -2.73 -29.74
N LEU A 387 10.92 -2.96 -29.00
CA LEU A 387 12.21 -3.31 -29.59
C LEU A 387 12.19 -4.70 -30.24
N GLN A 388 11.54 -5.68 -29.59
CA GLN A 388 11.34 -7.02 -30.15
C GLN A 388 10.45 -6.99 -31.39
N ALA A 389 9.38 -6.18 -31.39
CA ALA A 389 8.54 -5.98 -32.57
C ALA A 389 9.32 -5.35 -33.73
N LEU A 390 10.14 -4.32 -33.48
CA LEU A 390 10.99 -3.69 -34.51
C LEU A 390 12.02 -4.67 -35.08
N ALA A 391 12.64 -5.51 -34.23
CA ALA A 391 13.56 -6.56 -34.69
C ALA A 391 12.84 -7.63 -35.52
N GLY A 392 11.63 -8.03 -35.12
CA GLY A 392 10.78 -8.95 -35.87
C GLY A 392 10.36 -8.40 -37.23
N VAL A 393 9.96 -7.12 -37.29
CA VAL A 393 9.62 -6.42 -38.54
C VAL A 393 10.83 -6.31 -39.47
N ALA A 394 12.02 -5.99 -38.94
CA ALA A 394 13.24 -5.96 -39.73
C ALA A 394 13.60 -7.34 -40.31
N LEU A 395 13.45 -8.41 -39.52
CA LEU A 395 13.66 -9.79 -39.98
C LEU A 395 12.65 -10.18 -41.06
N LEU A 396 11.37 -9.85 -40.87
CA LEU A 396 10.31 -10.08 -41.86
C LEU A 396 10.51 -9.26 -43.13
N ALA A 397 11.04 -8.03 -43.05
CA ALA A 397 11.37 -7.22 -44.21
C ALA A 397 12.52 -7.83 -45.02
N VAL A 398 13.53 -8.40 -44.36
CA VAL A 398 14.63 -9.13 -45.03
C VAL A 398 14.11 -10.41 -45.69
N ILE A 399 13.27 -11.18 -45.00
CA ILE A 399 12.63 -12.39 -45.55
C ILE A 399 11.71 -12.04 -46.72
N GLY A 400 10.89 -10.99 -46.57
CA GLY A 400 9.96 -10.50 -47.58
C GLY A 400 10.68 -9.96 -48.82
N ALA A 401 11.79 -9.23 -48.66
CA ALA A 401 12.62 -8.79 -49.77
C ALA A 401 13.27 -9.98 -50.52
N GLY A 402 13.74 -11.00 -49.78
CA GLY A 402 14.25 -12.24 -50.35
C GLY A 402 13.17 -13.03 -51.11
N PHE A 403 11.96 -13.11 -50.56
CA PHE A 403 10.82 -13.81 -51.16
C PHE A 403 10.26 -13.09 -52.40
N ALA A 404 10.17 -11.75 -52.36
CA ALA A 404 9.72 -10.93 -53.49
C ALA A 404 10.70 -11.00 -54.67
N PHE A 405 12.00 -11.11 -54.41
CA PHE A 405 13.01 -11.32 -55.45
C PHE A 405 12.87 -12.68 -56.14
N VAL A 406 12.44 -13.72 -55.39
CA VAL A 406 12.30 -15.09 -55.92
C VAL A 406 10.98 -15.33 -56.65
N THR A 407 9.91 -14.57 -56.34
CA THR A 407 8.53 -14.86 -56.80
C THR A 407 7.93 -13.81 -57.75
N GLN A 408 8.75 -12.91 -58.30
CA GLN A 408 8.36 -11.73 -59.08
C GLN A 408 7.38 -12.00 -60.25
N ASP A 409 7.39 -13.19 -60.86
CA ASP A 409 6.53 -13.52 -62.01
C ASP A 409 5.13 -14.06 -61.64
N GLN A 410 4.85 -14.39 -60.38
CA GLN A 410 3.60 -15.05 -59.97
C GLN A 410 2.48 -14.10 -59.48
N TRP A 411 2.78 -12.86 -59.10
CA TRP A 411 1.84 -11.99 -58.37
C TRP A 411 1.06 -10.95 -59.20
N ARG A 412 1.37 -10.79 -60.49
CA ARG A 412 0.69 -9.83 -61.39
C ARG A 412 -0.85 -9.98 -61.46
N PRO A 413 -1.44 -11.19 -61.44
CA PRO A 413 -2.89 -11.35 -61.47
C PRO A 413 -3.62 -10.93 -60.17
N GLN A 414 -2.92 -10.85 -59.04
CA GLN A 414 -3.53 -10.53 -57.74
C GLN A 414 -3.66 -9.02 -57.48
N LEU A 415 -2.84 -8.20 -58.15
CA LEU A 415 -2.93 -6.74 -58.08
C LEU A 415 -4.15 -6.18 -58.82
N ASP A 416 -4.65 -6.88 -59.84
CA ASP A 416 -5.90 -6.50 -60.56
C ASP A 416 -7.16 -6.81 -59.72
N ALA A 417 -7.08 -7.78 -58.79
CA ALA A 417 -8.16 -8.07 -57.84
C ALA A 417 -8.33 -6.97 -56.77
N TRP A 418 -7.26 -6.26 -56.42
CA TRP A 418 -7.23 -5.20 -55.40
C TRP A 418 -8.09 -3.97 -55.76
N TRP A 419 -8.26 -3.67 -57.06
CA TRP A 419 -9.02 -2.49 -57.52
C TRP A 419 -10.54 -2.70 -57.59
N THR A 420 -11.03 -3.94 -57.48
CA THR A 420 -12.44 -4.29 -57.70
C THR A 420 -13.25 -4.42 -56.39
N TYR A 421 -12.65 -4.07 -55.24
CA TYR A 421 -13.25 -4.29 -53.91
C TYR A 421 -14.23 -3.20 -53.44
N LYS A 422 -14.60 -2.24 -54.30
CA LYS A 422 -15.62 -1.21 -54.00
C LYS A 422 -16.99 -1.60 -54.58
N ARG A 423 -17.65 -2.59 -53.98
CA ARG A 423 -19.12 -2.74 -53.92
C ARG A 423 -19.46 -4.07 -53.24
N PHE A 424 -19.71 -4.03 -51.94
CA PHE A 424 -20.56 -5.02 -51.30
C PHE A 424 -21.71 -4.28 -50.64
N VAL A 425 -22.69 -3.89 -51.46
CA VAL A 425 -24.10 -3.75 -51.07
C VAL A 425 -24.87 -4.15 -52.32
N HIS A 426 -25.68 -5.21 -52.23
CA HIS A 426 -26.86 -5.33 -53.05
C HIS A 426 -28.07 -5.22 -52.13
N SER A 427 -28.82 -4.12 -52.30
CA SER A 427 -30.24 -4.08 -51.97
C SER A 427 -30.95 -5.08 -52.88
N ASP A 428 -31.86 -5.85 -52.31
CA ASP A 428 -32.75 -6.83 -52.97
C ASP A 428 -32.19 -8.26 -53.04
N GLU A 429 -32.41 -9.06 -51.98
CA GLU A 429 -33.25 -10.27 -51.99
C GLU A 429 -33.17 -11.04 -50.64
N GLU A 430 -34.33 -11.56 -50.24
CA GLU A 430 -34.71 -12.36 -49.07
C GLU A 430 -33.63 -12.98 -48.15
N LEU A 431 -33.78 -12.72 -46.84
CA LEU A 431 -33.23 -13.52 -45.72
C LEU A 431 -33.52 -15.02 -45.94
N ARG A 432 -32.47 -15.86 -45.96
CA ARG A 432 -32.62 -17.32 -46.07
C ARG A 432 -31.87 -18.09 -44.98
N ALA A 433 -32.49 -19.18 -44.55
CA ALA A 433 -32.12 -20.00 -43.40
C ALA A 433 -30.74 -20.64 -43.55
N GLY A 434 -29.92 -20.51 -42.50
CA GLY A 434 -28.60 -21.13 -42.39
C GLY A 434 -28.64 -22.67 -42.32
N PRO A 435 -27.52 -23.34 -42.57
CA PRO A 435 -27.47 -24.80 -42.69
C PRO A 435 -27.39 -25.45 -41.31
N THR A 436 -28.52 -25.57 -40.59
CA THR A 436 -28.84 -26.65 -39.63
C THR A 436 -30.14 -26.33 -38.90
N GLY A 437 -31.22 -27.06 -39.20
CA GLY A 437 -32.29 -27.47 -38.27
C GLY A 437 -33.11 -26.45 -37.46
N ALA A 438 -32.73 -25.17 -37.39
CA ALA A 438 -33.47 -24.11 -36.74
C ALA A 438 -33.87 -23.10 -37.83
N GLU A 439 -35.18 -22.89 -38.03
CA GLU A 439 -35.76 -21.97 -39.02
C GLU A 439 -35.39 -20.48 -38.81
N SER A 440 -34.41 -20.18 -37.94
CA SER A 440 -34.11 -18.88 -37.36
C SER A 440 -32.67 -18.39 -37.52
N ALA A 441 -31.75 -19.09 -38.20
CA ALA A 441 -30.38 -18.59 -38.43
C ALA A 441 -30.20 -17.95 -39.81
N PHE A 442 -29.40 -16.89 -39.95
CA PHE A 442 -29.10 -16.20 -41.23
C PHE A 442 -27.73 -15.49 -41.22
N GLN A 443 -27.26 -15.01 -42.37
CA GLN A 443 -26.12 -14.10 -42.51
C GLN A 443 -26.51 -12.97 -43.47
N ASP A 444 -26.10 -11.74 -43.19
CA ASP A 444 -26.45 -10.56 -44.02
C ASP A 444 -25.49 -10.30 -45.20
N CYS A 445 -24.47 -11.14 -45.38
CA CYS A 445 -23.62 -11.12 -46.57
C CYS A 445 -23.79 -12.37 -47.43
N ARG A 446 -23.09 -12.39 -48.58
CA ARG A 446 -23.34 -13.30 -49.70
C ARG A 446 -23.30 -14.77 -49.26
N GLU A 447 -24.22 -15.58 -49.78
CA GLU A 447 -24.23 -17.03 -49.55
C GLU A 447 -22.85 -17.68 -49.83
N GLY A 448 -22.35 -18.47 -48.87
CA GLY A 448 -21.02 -19.09 -48.92
C GLY A 448 -19.85 -18.17 -48.58
N SER A 449 -20.12 -16.88 -48.31
CA SER A 449 -19.13 -15.97 -47.72
C SER A 449 -18.99 -16.23 -46.23
N THR A 450 -17.75 -16.20 -45.76
CA THR A 450 -17.39 -16.20 -44.34
C THR A 450 -17.21 -14.76 -43.82
N ASP A 451 -17.76 -13.75 -44.52
CA ASP A 451 -17.47 -12.33 -44.26
C ASP A 451 -18.39 -11.69 -43.20
N CYS A 452 -19.35 -12.43 -42.64
CA CYS A 452 -20.23 -11.97 -41.56
C CYS A 452 -20.53 -13.10 -40.57
N PRO A 453 -20.76 -12.76 -39.29
CA PRO A 453 -21.19 -13.74 -38.30
C PRO A 453 -22.55 -14.33 -38.64
N VAL A 454 -22.75 -15.61 -38.31
CA VAL A 454 -24.08 -16.23 -38.32
C VAL A 454 -24.92 -15.60 -37.23
N MET A 455 -26.10 -15.12 -37.59
CA MET A 455 -27.07 -14.48 -36.71
C MET A 455 -28.23 -15.44 -36.45
N VAL A 456 -28.76 -15.42 -35.22
CA VAL A 456 -29.89 -16.23 -34.77
C VAL A 456 -31.02 -15.31 -34.36
N VAL A 457 -32.20 -15.50 -34.96
CA VAL A 457 -33.42 -14.77 -34.63
C VAL A 457 -33.89 -15.20 -33.25
N ILE A 458 -33.90 -14.23 -32.34
CA ILE A 458 -34.45 -14.34 -31.00
C ILE A 458 -35.92 -13.94 -31.07
N PRO A 459 -36.86 -14.85 -30.74
CA PRO A 459 -38.29 -14.59 -30.84
C PRO A 459 -38.72 -13.49 -29.88
N GLU A 460 -39.82 -12.81 -30.25
CA GLU A 460 -40.50 -11.96 -29.28
C GLU A 460 -41.07 -12.79 -28.14
N GLY A 461 -41.12 -12.22 -26.95
CA GLY A 461 -41.69 -12.90 -25.80
C GLY A 461 -41.47 -12.15 -24.50
N SER A 462 -41.89 -12.77 -23.40
CA SER A 462 -41.66 -12.23 -22.06
C SER A 462 -40.89 -13.22 -21.22
N ALA A 463 -40.01 -12.75 -20.33
CA ALA A 463 -39.28 -13.62 -19.42
C ALA A 463 -39.05 -12.93 -18.08
N MET A 464 -38.81 -13.75 -17.06
CA MET A 464 -38.25 -13.28 -15.80
C MET A 464 -36.73 -13.21 -15.90
N ILE A 465 -36.16 -12.03 -15.65
CA ILE A 465 -34.71 -11.80 -15.56
C ILE A 465 -34.33 -11.27 -14.18
N GLY A 466 -33.05 -11.38 -13.81
CA GLY A 466 -32.56 -11.02 -12.50
C GLY A 466 -32.70 -12.13 -11.45
N VAL A 467 -32.61 -11.73 -10.20
CA VAL A 467 -32.60 -12.60 -9.01
C VAL A 467 -33.62 -12.12 -8.00
N ALA A 468 -34.33 -13.04 -7.33
CA ALA A 468 -35.29 -12.68 -6.29
C ALA A 468 -34.59 -12.20 -5.02
N TYR A 469 -35.09 -11.16 -4.37
CA TYR A 469 -34.48 -10.63 -3.14
C TYR A 469 -34.47 -11.65 -1.98
N ASP A 470 -35.47 -12.53 -1.94
CA ASP A 470 -35.62 -13.60 -0.97
C ASP A 470 -34.91 -14.90 -1.38
N ASP A 471 -34.17 -14.90 -2.49
CA ASP A 471 -33.31 -16.03 -2.87
C ASP A 471 -32.18 -16.18 -1.83
N PRO A 472 -32.13 -17.30 -1.09
CA PRO A 472 -31.18 -17.47 0.01
C PRO A 472 -29.73 -17.65 -0.46
N GLU A 473 -29.50 -18.02 -1.73
CA GLU A 473 -28.17 -18.19 -2.30
C GLU A 473 -27.71 -16.95 -3.06
N LEU A 474 -28.63 -16.24 -3.73
CA LEU A 474 -28.30 -15.23 -4.73
C LEU A 474 -28.78 -13.82 -4.38
N GLY A 475 -29.71 -13.65 -3.43
CA GLY A 475 -30.33 -12.35 -3.12
C GLY A 475 -29.31 -11.27 -2.74
N PHE A 476 -28.17 -11.65 -2.16
CA PHE A 476 -27.09 -10.72 -1.81
C PHE A 476 -26.43 -10.07 -3.04
N LEU A 477 -26.42 -10.74 -4.20
CA LEU A 477 -25.82 -10.22 -5.44
C LEU A 477 -26.52 -8.94 -5.90
N ILE A 478 -27.81 -8.77 -5.59
CA ILE A 478 -28.56 -7.56 -5.90
C ILE A 478 -27.98 -6.38 -5.11
N SER A 479 -27.74 -6.58 -3.80
CA SER A 479 -27.19 -5.53 -2.93
C SER A 479 -25.74 -5.16 -3.27
N GLU A 480 -24.99 -6.09 -3.85
CA GLU A 480 -23.61 -5.85 -4.32
C GLU A 480 -23.56 -5.34 -5.77
N GLY A 481 -24.70 -5.25 -6.46
CA GLY A 481 -24.80 -4.81 -7.85
C GLY A 481 -24.44 -5.87 -8.90
N TYR A 482 -24.15 -7.11 -8.49
CA TYR A 482 -23.79 -8.25 -9.35
C TYR A 482 -24.99 -9.02 -9.93
N ALA A 483 -26.22 -8.61 -9.62
CA ALA A 483 -27.44 -9.04 -10.30
C ALA A 483 -28.47 -7.92 -10.32
N LEU A 484 -29.39 -7.96 -11.28
CA LEU A 484 -30.59 -7.12 -11.25
C LEU A 484 -31.67 -7.75 -10.34
N PRO A 485 -32.54 -6.95 -9.70
CA PRO A 485 -33.74 -7.49 -9.07
C PRO A 485 -34.60 -8.26 -10.07
N LEU A 486 -35.26 -9.32 -9.59
CA LEU A 486 -36.16 -10.14 -10.38
C LEU A 486 -37.27 -9.27 -10.97
N GLN A 487 -37.38 -9.28 -12.30
CA GLN A 487 -38.34 -8.49 -13.03
C GLN A 487 -38.80 -9.21 -14.28
N GLN A 488 -40.05 -8.97 -14.65
CA GLN A 488 -40.59 -9.40 -15.94
C GLN A 488 -40.20 -8.36 -16.99
N ILE A 489 -39.62 -8.82 -18.08
CA ILE A 489 -39.37 -8.02 -19.28
C ILE A 489 -40.17 -8.58 -20.46
N THR A 490 -40.42 -7.72 -21.45
CA THR A 490 -40.93 -8.11 -22.76
C THR A 490 -39.90 -7.68 -23.79
N MET A 491 -39.45 -8.62 -24.61
CA MET A 491 -38.46 -8.37 -25.66
C MET A 491 -39.13 -8.44 -27.03
N PRO A 492 -38.87 -7.44 -27.92
CA PRO A 492 -39.25 -7.55 -29.31
C PRO A 492 -38.42 -8.65 -29.98
N ARG A 493 -38.78 -9.04 -31.19
CA ARG A 493 -37.95 -9.90 -32.03
C ARG A 493 -36.67 -9.15 -32.43
N PHE A 494 -35.51 -9.77 -32.28
CA PHE A 494 -34.20 -9.26 -32.71
C PHE A 494 -33.30 -10.43 -33.13
N ALA A 495 -32.07 -10.17 -33.57
CA ALA A 495 -31.12 -11.23 -33.88
C ALA A 495 -29.82 -11.06 -33.08
N VAL A 496 -29.15 -12.17 -32.75
CA VAL A 496 -27.89 -12.21 -31.99
C VAL A 496 -26.89 -13.12 -32.70
N SER A 497 -25.61 -12.77 -32.70
CA SER A 497 -24.58 -13.67 -33.24
C SER A 497 -24.57 -15.02 -32.53
N GLN A 498 -24.60 -16.10 -33.32
CA GLN A 498 -24.75 -17.48 -32.85
C GLN A 498 -23.72 -17.86 -31.78
N HIS A 499 -22.49 -17.39 -31.97
CA HIS A 499 -21.37 -17.46 -31.04
C HIS A 499 -20.78 -16.05 -30.81
N GLU A 500 -19.80 -15.93 -29.92
CA GLU A 500 -19.01 -14.70 -29.79
C GLU A 500 -18.30 -14.36 -31.09
N ILE A 501 -18.08 -13.07 -31.35
CA ILE A 501 -17.30 -12.63 -32.52
C ILE A 501 -15.92 -13.28 -32.46
N THR A 502 -15.53 -13.96 -33.53
CA THR A 502 -14.27 -14.71 -33.58
C THR A 502 -13.11 -13.85 -34.05
N TRP A 503 -11.89 -14.38 -33.97
CA TRP A 503 -10.72 -13.75 -34.59
C TRP A 503 -10.84 -13.66 -36.11
N ALA A 504 -11.47 -14.64 -36.78
CA ALA A 504 -11.75 -14.58 -38.21
C ALA A 504 -12.69 -13.41 -38.53
N ASP A 505 -13.79 -13.29 -37.78
CA ASP A 505 -14.75 -12.19 -37.94
C ASP A 505 -14.07 -10.83 -37.73
N TRP A 506 -13.29 -10.69 -36.65
CA TRP A 506 -12.55 -9.46 -36.36
C TRP A 506 -11.54 -9.09 -37.46
N ALA A 507 -10.85 -10.08 -38.03
CA ALA A 507 -9.85 -9.86 -39.07
C ALA A 507 -10.43 -9.18 -40.32
N LEU A 508 -11.72 -9.36 -40.61
CA LEU A 508 -12.40 -8.69 -41.72
C LEU A 508 -12.54 -7.19 -41.48
N CYS A 509 -12.90 -6.81 -40.24
CA CYS A 509 -12.93 -5.39 -39.83
C CYS A 509 -11.52 -4.76 -39.81
N VAL A 510 -10.49 -5.55 -39.51
CA VAL A 510 -9.09 -5.10 -39.60
C VAL A 510 -8.68 -4.91 -41.06
N ALA A 511 -9.04 -5.85 -41.94
CA ALA A 511 -8.74 -5.77 -43.37
C ALA A 511 -9.41 -4.55 -44.02
N SER A 512 -10.60 -4.15 -43.55
CA SER A 512 -11.28 -2.91 -43.95
C SER A 512 -10.69 -1.64 -43.33
N ARG A 513 -9.68 -1.77 -42.44
CA ARG A 513 -9.03 -0.71 -41.66
C ARG A 513 -9.99 0.03 -40.73
N ARG A 514 -11.12 -0.56 -40.38
CA ARG A 514 -12.10 0.03 -39.46
C ARG A 514 -11.85 -0.38 -38.01
N CYS A 515 -11.27 -1.55 -37.80
CA CYS A 515 -10.82 -2.05 -36.50
C CYS A 515 -9.29 -2.10 -36.39
N PRO A 516 -8.72 -1.93 -35.18
CA PRO A 516 -7.29 -2.09 -34.97
C PRO A 516 -6.85 -3.55 -34.96
N GLU A 517 -5.59 -3.79 -35.34
CA GLU A 517 -4.93 -5.06 -35.04
C GLU A 517 -4.79 -5.21 -33.52
N LEU A 518 -5.35 -6.31 -33.00
CA LEU A 518 -5.24 -6.65 -31.58
C LEU A 518 -3.98 -7.49 -31.35
N VAL A 519 -3.36 -7.30 -30.19
CA VAL A 519 -2.14 -8.02 -29.82
C VAL A 519 -2.46 -9.50 -29.66
N ARG A 520 -1.83 -10.34 -30.48
CA ARG A 520 -1.83 -11.79 -30.31
C ARG A 520 -0.76 -12.21 -29.29
N SER A 521 -1.13 -13.09 -28.39
CA SER A 521 -0.39 -13.56 -27.21
C SER A 521 -0.07 -15.06 -27.25
N GLY A 522 -0.39 -15.73 -28.37
CA GLY A 522 -0.09 -17.15 -28.62
C GLY A 522 -1.26 -18.09 -28.32
N TRP A 523 -2.40 -17.55 -27.94
CA TRP A 523 -3.62 -18.27 -27.52
C TRP A 523 -4.77 -18.10 -28.52
N GLU A 524 -4.54 -17.34 -29.58
CA GLU A 524 -5.52 -16.96 -30.58
C GLU A 524 -5.59 -18.01 -31.70
N GLY A 525 -6.81 -18.31 -32.12
CA GLY A 525 -7.14 -19.14 -33.28
C GLY A 525 -8.31 -18.47 -34.00
N ASP A 526 -8.37 -18.62 -35.32
CA ASP A 526 -9.35 -17.91 -36.14
C ASP A 526 -10.81 -18.30 -35.79
N ASP A 527 -11.00 -19.51 -35.25
CA ASP A 527 -12.27 -20.07 -34.76
C ASP A 527 -12.57 -19.76 -33.29
N ARG A 528 -11.72 -19.01 -32.59
CA ARG A 528 -11.88 -18.68 -31.16
C ARG A 528 -12.46 -17.29 -30.99
N PRO A 529 -13.13 -17.00 -29.86
CA PRO A 529 -13.60 -15.65 -29.56
C PRO A 529 -12.45 -14.64 -29.62
N VAL A 530 -12.72 -13.47 -30.20
CA VAL A 530 -11.82 -12.34 -30.12
C VAL A 530 -11.73 -11.87 -28.68
N ILE A 531 -10.49 -11.71 -28.20
CA ILE A 531 -10.18 -11.30 -26.83
C ILE A 531 -9.23 -10.11 -26.82
N ASN A 532 -9.01 -9.52 -25.64
CA ASN A 532 -8.27 -8.25 -25.51
C ASN A 532 -8.89 -7.08 -26.28
N VAL A 533 -10.20 -7.15 -26.52
CA VAL A 533 -10.99 -6.10 -27.15
C VAL A 533 -11.66 -5.23 -26.09
N SER A 534 -11.54 -3.92 -26.24
CA SER A 534 -12.24 -2.96 -25.38
C SER A 534 -13.67 -2.74 -25.85
N TRP A 535 -14.55 -2.25 -24.96
CA TRP A 535 -15.94 -1.95 -25.33
C TRP A 535 -16.02 -0.97 -26.51
N SER A 536 -15.17 0.06 -26.51
CA SER A 536 -15.12 1.04 -27.60
C SER A 536 -14.76 0.43 -28.95
N GLU A 537 -13.91 -0.60 -28.95
CA GLU A 537 -13.52 -1.34 -30.15
C GLU A 537 -14.61 -2.32 -30.59
N ALA A 538 -15.25 -3.01 -29.65
CA ALA A 538 -16.41 -3.87 -29.91
C ALA A 538 -17.57 -3.06 -30.55
N ARG A 539 -17.82 -1.84 -30.05
CA ARG A 539 -18.78 -0.91 -30.66
C ARG A 539 -18.37 -0.50 -32.06
N ALA A 540 -17.08 -0.18 -32.28
CA ALA A 540 -16.59 0.17 -33.61
C ALA A 540 -16.74 -0.98 -34.62
N TYR A 541 -16.63 -2.24 -34.17
CA TYR A 541 -16.91 -3.41 -34.99
C TYR A 541 -18.40 -3.51 -35.34
N ALA A 542 -19.31 -3.31 -34.38
CA ALA A 542 -20.75 -3.30 -34.66
C ALA A 542 -21.13 -2.16 -35.64
N ASP A 543 -20.57 -0.96 -35.45
CA ASP A 543 -20.75 0.18 -36.37
C ASP A 543 -20.22 -0.16 -37.78
N TRP A 544 -19.08 -0.83 -37.87
CA TRP A 544 -18.53 -1.30 -39.15
C TRP A 544 -19.45 -2.33 -39.82
N LEU A 545 -19.97 -3.30 -39.07
CA LEU A 545 -20.85 -4.33 -39.60
C LEU A 545 -22.16 -3.71 -40.09
N LYS A 546 -22.67 -2.70 -39.39
CA LYS A 546 -23.79 -1.85 -39.84
C LYS A 546 -23.48 -1.12 -41.14
N ASP A 547 -22.34 -0.45 -41.23
CA ASP A 547 -21.92 0.25 -42.45
C ASP A 547 -21.75 -0.71 -43.65
N MET A 548 -21.30 -1.94 -43.38
CA MET A 548 -21.00 -2.95 -44.40
C MET A 548 -22.25 -3.66 -44.91
N THR A 549 -23.20 -3.97 -44.03
CA THR A 549 -24.44 -4.70 -44.36
C THR A 549 -25.60 -3.77 -44.72
N GLY A 550 -25.59 -2.53 -44.22
CA GLY A 550 -26.73 -1.61 -44.28
C GLY A 550 -27.77 -1.87 -43.19
N GLU A 551 -27.53 -2.84 -42.31
CA GLU A 551 -28.46 -3.29 -41.27
C GLU A 551 -28.11 -2.73 -39.89
N ASP A 552 -29.09 -2.64 -38.98
CA ASP A 552 -28.89 -1.97 -37.69
C ASP A 552 -28.19 -2.87 -36.64
N TYR A 553 -26.89 -3.09 -36.84
CA TYR A 553 -26.02 -3.81 -35.91
C TYR A 553 -25.59 -2.95 -34.71
N ARG A 554 -25.57 -3.56 -33.53
CA ARG A 554 -25.15 -2.96 -32.25
C ARG A 554 -24.63 -4.04 -31.28
N LEU A 555 -24.18 -3.62 -30.10
CA LEU A 555 -23.98 -4.55 -28.97
C LEU A 555 -25.32 -4.82 -28.30
N LEU A 556 -25.48 -5.98 -27.67
CA LEU A 556 -26.68 -6.30 -26.90
C LEU A 556 -26.82 -5.36 -25.70
N THR A 557 -28.04 -5.03 -25.29
CA THR A 557 -28.30 -4.57 -23.93
C THR A 557 -28.11 -5.72 -22.94
N GLU A 558 -27.90 -5.41 -21.67
CA GLU A 558 -27.84 -6.41 -20.61
C GLU A 558 -29.11 -7.27 -20.54
N GLN A 559 -30.28 -6.64 -20.70
CA GLN A 559 -31.55 -7.35 -20.62
C GLN A 559 -31.75 -8.29 -21.81
N GLU A 560 -31.38 -7.86 -23.02
CA GLU A 560 -31.38 -8.72 -24.21
C GLU A 560 -30.40 -9.88 -24.06
N TRP A 561 -29.21 -9.62 -23.51
CA TRP A 561 -28.22 -10.66 -23.26
C TRP A 561 -28.77 -11.72 -22.30
N GLU A 562 -29.39 -11.32 -21.18
CA GLU A 562 -29.95 -12.28 -20.23
C GLU A 562 -31.15 -13.04 -20.79
N TYR A 563 -32.03 -12.35 -21.53
CA TYR A 563 -33.15 -12.98 -22.24
C TYR A 563 -32.64 -14.05 -23.21
N ALA A 564 -31.64 -13.68 -24.01
CA ALA A 564 -30.99 -14.55 -24.97
C ALA A 564 -30.29 -15.74 -24.28
N ALA A 565 -29.61 -15.52 -23.14
CA ALA A 565 -28.94 -16.57 -22.39
C ALA A 565 -29.93 -17.58 -21.81
N ARG A 566 -31.04 -17.10 -21.22
CA ARG A 566 -32.06 -17.96 -20.60
C ARG A 566 -32.80 -18.84 -21.61
N GLY A 567 -32.97 -18.37 -22.86
CA GLY A 567 -33.56 -19.20 -23.92
C GLY A 567 -35.07 -19.49 -23.73
N VAL A 568 -35.83 -18.60 -23.09
CA VAL A 568 -37.25 -18.80 -22.80
C VAL A 568 -38.09 -17.60 -23.23
N THR A 569 -39.32 -17.85 -23.69
CA THR A 569 -40.25 -16.81 -24.21
C THR A 569 -41.47 -16.58 -23.32
N SER A 570 -41.56 -17.28 -22.19
CA SER A 570 -42.67 -17.19 -21.24
C SER A 570 -42.20 -16.73 -19.86
N ALA A 571 -42.86 -15.70 -19.32
CA ALA A 571 -42.64 -15.22 -17.96
C ALA A 571 -43.17 -16.19 -16.89
N GLN A 572 -43.89 -17.25 -17.29
CA GLN A 572 -44.32 -18.32 -16.39
C GLN A 572 -43.20 -19.33 -16.12
N THR A 573 -42.14 -19.36 -16.94
CA THR A 573 -40.98 -20.20 -16.71
C THR A 573 -40.12 -19.59 -15.61
N ALA A 574 -39.88 -20.36 -14.55
CA ALA A 574 -39.02 -19.93 -13.45
C ALA A 574 -37.58 -19.71 -13.94
N PRO A 575 -36.90 -18.64 -13.50
CA PRO A 575 -35.52 -18.39 -13.88
C PRO A 575 -34.58 -19.45 -13.28
N THR A 576 -33.82 -20.13 -14.13
CA THR A 576 -32.76 -21.06 -13.73
C THR A 576 -31.39 -20.37 -13.66
N ARG A 577 -30.41 -21.01 -13.00
CA ARG A 577 -29.03 -20.53 -12.87
C ARG A 577 -28.31 -20.49 -14.22
N PHE A 578 -28.56 -21.47 -15.08
CA PHE A 578 -28.00 -21.59 -16.43
C PHE A 578 -29.10 -21.94 -17.43
N SER A 579 -28.81 -21.84 -18.73
CA SER A 579 -29.76 -22.15 -19.80
C SER A 579 -30.22 -23.61 -19.83
N TRP A 580 -29.41 -24.53 -19.28
CA TRP A 580 -29.70 -25.96 -19.15
C TRP A 580 -30.35 -26.32 -17.80
N GLY A 581 -30.53 -25.36 -16.90
CA GLY A 581 -31.12 -25.59 -15.58
C GLY A 581 -30.21 -25.13 -14.44
N ASP A 582 -30.34 -25.81 -13.30
CA ASP A 582 -29.67 -25.44 -12.05
C ASP A 582 -28.48 -26.35 -11.73
N GLU A 583 -27.98 -27.14 -12.66
CA GLU A 583 -26.78 -27.96 -12.44
C GLU A 583 -25.52 -27.15 -12.74
N ASP A 584 -24.51 -27.23 -11.87
CA ASP A 584 -23.22 -26.54 -12.09
C ASP A 584 -22.53 -27.07 -13.36
N PRO A 585 -21.83 -26.20 -14.12
CA PRO A 585 -21.16 -26.60 -15.34
C PRO A 585 -20.04 -27.61 -15.12
N VAL A 586 -19.82 -28.46 -16.13
CA VAL A 586 -18.66 -29.36 -16.23
C VAL A 586 -17.85 -29.03 -17.46
N CYS A 587 -16.53 -29.27 -17.40
CA CYS A 587 -15.67 -29.03 -18.57
C CYS A 587 -15.71 -30.25 -19.50
N ASP A 588 -16.83 -30.42 -20.19
CA ASP A 588 -17.01 -31.46 -21.19
C ASP A 588 -17.97 -30.95 -22.29
N ALA A 589 -17.46 -30.87 -23.53
CA ALA A 589 -18.23 -30.43 -24.69
C ALA A 589 -19.39 -31.39 -25.04
N ALA A 590 -19.33 -32.65 -24.59
CA ALA A 590 -20.39 -33.63 -24.79
C ALA A 590 -21.48 -33.59 -23.70
N ALA A 591 -21.26 -32.89 -22.59
CA ALA A 591 -22.20 -32.82 -21.48
C ALA A 591 -23.32 -31.81 -21.75
N GLU A 592 -24.51 -32.07 -21.20
CA GLU A 592 -25.65 -31.13 -21.30
C GLU A 592 -25.40 -29.82 -20.56
N ASN A 593 -24.66 -29.88 -19.46
CA ASN A 593 -24.15 -28.75 -18.65
C ASN A 593 -22.68 -28.43 -18.98
N GLY A 594 -22.25 -28.67 -20.21
CA GLY A 594 -20.89 -28.35 -20.66
C GLY A 594 -20.63 -26.85 -20.77
N ALA A 595 -19.50 -26.38 -20.25
CA ALA A 595 -19.05 -24.98 -20.43
C ALA A 595 -17.52 -24.83 -20.40
N ALA A 596 -17.02 -23.74 -21.01
CA ALA A 596 -15.63 -23.31 -20.87
C ALA A 596 -15.45 -22.43 -19.62
N PHE A 597 -14.86 -22.96 -18.56
CA PHE A 597 -14.65 -22.25 -17.30
C PHE A 597 -13.36 -22.71 -16.59
N ALA A 598 -13.08 -22.17 -15.41
CA ALA A 598 -11.79 -22.37 -14.72
C ALA A 598 -11.37 -23.85 -14.55
N ALA A 599 -12.31 -24.78 -14.40
CA ALA A 599 -12.01 -26.20 -14.21
C ALA A 599 -11.57 -26.92 -15.50
N CYS A 600 -11.62 -26.27 -16.66
CA CYS A 600 -11.05 -26.80 -17.89
C CYS A 600 -9.52 -26.87 -17.86
N GLU A 601 -8.86 -26.13 -16.95
CA GLU A 601 -7.40 -26.05 -16.78
C GLU A 601 -6.62 -25.68 -18.05
N GLN A 602 -7.31 -25.18 -19.09
CA GLN A 602 -6.69 -24.70 -20.31
C GLN A 602 -6.19 -23.29 -20.11
N GLN A 603 -5.13 -22.92 -20.80
CA GLN A 603 -4.55 -21.58 -20.70
C GLN A 603 -5.11 -20.62 -21.79
N SER A 604 -6.21 -20.99 -22.46
CA SER A 604 -6.91 -20.21 -23.50
C SER A 604 -8.44 -20.35 -23.41
N THR A 605 -9.14 -19.57 -24.24
CA THR A 605 -10.54 -19.81 -24.65
C THR A 605 -10.71 -21.20 -25.28
N TRP A 606 -11.94 -21.56 -25.65
CA TRP A 606 -12.24 -22.68 -26.55
C TRP A 606 -12.63 -22.16 -27.94
N PRO A 607 -12.59 -22.97 -29.01
CA PRO A 607 -13.25 -22.64 -30.26
C PRO A 607 -14.72 -22.27 -30.00
N ALA A 608 -15.17 -21.20 -30.65
CA ALA A 608 -16.55 -20.74 -30.58
C ALA A 608 -17.50 -21.87 -31.05
N GLY A 609 -18.59 -22.09 -30.32
CA GLY A 609 -19.53 -23.16 -30.59
C GLY A 609 -19.13 -24.55 -30.06
N SER A 610 -18.11 -24.65 -29.20
CA SER A 610 -17.64 -25.95 -28.70
C SER A 610 -18.64 -26.65 -27.78
N PHE A 611 -19.48 -25.89 -27.07
CA PHE A 611 -20.44 -26.43 -26.10
C PHE A 611 -21.87 -26.41 -26.65
N ARG A 612 -22.81 -27.06 -25.99
CA ARG A 612 -24.19 -27.16 -26.49
C ARG A 612 -24.87 -25.78 -26.51
N ALA A 613 -25.57 -25.49 -27.60
CA ALA A 613 -26.41 -24.31 -27.69
C ALA A 613 -27.62 -24.37 -26.75
N ASN A 614 -28.08 -23.20 -26.30
CA ASN A 614 -29.34 -23.08 -25.56
C ASN A 614 -30.57 -23.25 -26.48
N ALA A 615 -31.77 -23.14 -25.91
CA ALA A 615 -33.03 -23.34 -26.63
C ALA A 615 -33.28 -22.34 -27.78
N PHE A 616 -32.57 -21.20 -27.82
CA PHE A 616 -32.61 -20.28 -28.96
C PHE A 616 -31.59 -20.61 -30.05
N GLY A 617 -30.66 -21.53 -29.81
CA GLY A 617 -29.58 -21.85 -30.75
C GLY A 617 -28.33 -20.98 -30.57
N LEU A 618 -28.18 -20.33 -29.41
CA LEU A 618 -26.98 -19.57 -29.05
C LEU A 618 -26.01 -20.45 -28.27
N TYR A 619 -24.75 -20.43 -28.68
CA TYR A 619 -23.65 -21.19 -28.09
C TYR A 619 -22.92 -20.35 -27.06
N ASP A 620 -22.23 -20.98 -26.10
CA ASP A 620 -21.28 -20.35 -25.19
C ASP A 620 -21.83 -19.17 -24.35
N MET A 621 -23.14 -19.12 -24.12
CA MET A 621 -23.75 -18.08 -23.26
C MET A 621 -23.30 -18.16 -21.79
N HIS A 622 -22.64 -19.26 -21.40
CA HIS A 622 -22.15 -19.52 -20.05
C HIS A 622 -20.67 -19.95 -20.13
N GLY A 623 -19.75 -19.01 -19.94
CA GLY A 623 -18.31 -19.25 -19.98
C GLY A 623 -17.63 -18.75 -21.26
N ASN A 624 -16.50 -19.36 -21.58
CA ASN A 624 -15.58 -18.97 -22.66
C ASN A 624 -15.04 -17.55 -22.49
N VAL A 625 -15.78 -16.49 -22.80
CA VAL A 625 -15.38 -15.10 -22.53
C VAL A 625 -16.51 -14.27 -21.96
N TRP A 626 -16.17 -13.31 -21.10
CA TRP A 626 -17.11 -12.26 -20.73
C TRP A 626 -17.50 -11.46 -21.97
N GLU A 627 -18.76 -11.08 -22.08
CA GLU A 627 -19.27 -10.39 -23.26
C GLU A 627 -19.69 -8.96 -22.93
N TRP A 628 -19.10 -7.99 -23.63
CA TRP A 628 -19.48 -6.58 -23.53
C TRP A 628 -20.94 -6.34 -23.95
N THR A 629 -21.68 -5.57 -23.15
CA THR A 629 -23.03 -5.07 -23.50
C THR A 629 -23.03 -3.56 -23.68
N GLU A 630 -24.05 -3.00 -24.33
CA GLU A 630 -24.22 -1.56 -24.44
C GLU A 630 -24.72 -0.90 -23.15
N THR A 631 -25.17 -1.67 -22.15
CA THR A 631 -25.74 -1.13 -20.91
C THR A 631 -24.66 -0.51 -20.00
N CYS A 632 -24.94 0.68 -19.48
CA CYS A 632 -24.14 1.33 -18.45
C CYS A 632 -24.40 0.71 -17.08
N ALA A 633 -23.35 0.50 -16.30
CA ALA A 633 -23.50 -0.08 -14.96
C ALA A 633 -24.23 0.87 -13.98
N GLU A 634 -24.04 2.19 -14.13
CA GLU A 634 -24.69 3.24 -13.32
C GLU A 634 -26.22 3.26 -13.51
N ALA A 635 -26.72 3.00 -14.72
CA ALA A 635 -28.16 2.89 -15.01
C ALA A 635 -28.85 1.68 -14.34
N ALA A 636 -28.07 0.76 -13.77
CA ALA A 636 -28.58 -0.37 -13.01
C ALA A 636 -28.42 -0.20 -11.49
N GLN A 637 -27.79 0.88 -11.03
CA GLN A 637 -27.73 1.28 -9.63
C GLN A 637 -28.55 2.54 -9.33
N GLU A 638 -28.88 3.36 -10.34
CA GLU A 638 -29.59 4.63 -10.16
C GLU A 638 -30.81 4.75 -11.07
N ALA A 639 -31.97 4.33 -10.56
CA ALA A 639 -33.27 4.85 -10.99
C ALA A 639 -33.56 6.25 -10.39
N GLU A 640 -32.56 6.93 -9.80
CA GLU A 640 -32.69 8.29 -9.28
C GLU A 640 -31.40 9.11 -9.47
N ARG A 641 -31.24 9.73 -10.65
CA ARG A 641 -30.61 11.05 -10.93
C ARG A 641 -29.80 11.05 -12.23
N SER A 642 -29.94 12.17 -12.95
CA SER A 642 -29.04 12.74 -13.96
C SER A 642 -29.39 12.48 -15.44
N ASP A 643 -30.09 13.46 -16.02
CA ASP A 643 -30.31 13.70 -17.46
C ASP A 643 -29.00 14.04 -18.22
N ASN A 644 -28.00 13.16 -18.18
CA ASN A 644 -26.79 13.38 -18.98
C ASN A 644 -26.29 12.07 -19.59
N GLU A 645 -26.78 11.77 -20.80
CA GLU A 645 -26.43 10.60 -21.64
C GLU A 645 -24.92 10.49 -22.01
N THR A 646 -24.04 11.36 -21.51
CA THR A 646 -22.67 11.50 -22.01
C THR A 646 -21.53 11.02 -21.10
N SER A 647 -21.79 10.47 -19.91
CA SER A 647 -20.71 10.01 -19.01
C SER A 647 -20.86 8.58 -18.50
N CYS A 648 -21.00 7.60 -19.38
CA CYS A 648 -20.99 6.19 -18.99
C CYS A 648 -19.57 5.72 -18.59
N SER A 649 -19.27 5.72 -17.29
CA SER A 649 -17.94 5.41 -16.76
C SER A 649 -17.61 3.91 -16.81
N LEU A 650 -18.64 3.07 -16.75
CA LEU A 650 -18.55 1.61 -16.64
C LEU A 650 -19.62 0.94 -17.53
N ARG A 651 -19.19 -0.08 -18.27
CA ARG A 651 -20.06 -0.91 -19.12
C ARG A 651 -20.21 -2.28 -18.52
N VAL A 652 -21.40 -2.84 -18.67
CA VAL A 652 -21.72 -4.17 -18.15
C VAL A 652 -21.10 -5.25 -19.04
N GLY A 653 -20.61 -6.31 -18.41
CA GLY A 653 -20.22 -7.56 -19.03
C GLY A 653 -21.03 -8.72 -18.46
N ARG A 654 -21.34 -9.71 -19.30
CA ARG A 654 -22.15 -10.89 -18.92
C ARG A 654 -21.47 -12.20 -19.36
N GLY A 655 -22.02 -13.35 -18.94
CA GLY A 655 -21.61 -14.68 -19.38
C GLY A 655 -20.51 -15.39 -18.57
N GLY A 656 -19.65 -14.64 -17.89
CA GLY A 656 -18.46 -15.25 -17.29
C GLY A 656 -17.43 -15.66 -18.35
N GLY A 657 -16.29 -16.21 -17.95
CA GLY A 657 -15.27 -16.64 -18.91
C GLY A 657 -14.47 -17.85 -18.45
N TRP A 658 -13.55 -18.30 -19.30
CA TRP A 658 -12.74 -19.51 -19.12
C TRP A 658 -11.86 -19.53 -17.85
N LEU A 659 -11.67 -18.38 -17.19
CA LEU A 659 -10.93 -18.24 -15.93
C LEU A 659 -11.81 -18.19 -14.69
N ASN A 660 -13.14 -18.22 -14.86
CA ASN A 660 -14.07 -17.97 -13.77
C ASN A 660 -14.66 -19.27 -13.22
N ALA A 661 -14.97 -19.24 -11.93
CA ALA A 661 -15.70 -20.30 -11.26
C ALA A 661 -17.20 -20.29 -11.64
N PRO A 662 -17.92 -21.42 -11.52
CA PRO A 662 -19.32 -21.58 -11.93
C PRO A 662 -20.28 -20.44 -11.56
N GLN A 663 -20.13 -19.86 -10.37
CA GLN A 663 -21.02 -18.82 -9.88
C GLN A 663 -21.03 -17.54 -10.74
N TYR A 664 -19.93 -17.28 -11.46
CA TYR A 664 -19.79 -16.10 -12.32
C TYR A 664 -20.38 -16.31 -13.73
N LEU A 665 -20.71 -17.55 -14.08
CA LEU A 665 -21.27 -17.92 -15.40
C LEU A 665 -22.80 -17.89 -15.43
N ARG A 666 -23.44 -17.69 -14.27
CA ARG A 666 -24.90 -17.74 -14.13
C ARG A 666 -25.58 -16.70 -15.01
N SER A 667 -26.76 -17.04 -15.53
CA SER A 667 -27.55 -16.19 -16.43
C SER A 667 -27.74 -14.77 -15.91
N ALA A 668 -27.97 -14.58 -14.61
CA ALA A 668 -28.20 -13.27 -13.99
C ALA A 668 -26.91 -12.54 -13.52
N HIS A 669 -25.76 -13.21 -13.53
CA HIS A 669 -24.53 -12.63 -12.97
C HIS A 669 -23.94 -11.56 -13.90
N ARG A 670 -23.79 -10.35 -13.39
CA ARG A 670 -23.20 -9.22 -14.13
C ARG A 670 -21.88 -8.79 -13.51
N ASN A 671 -21.02 -8.23 -14.34
CA ASN A 671 -19.81 -7.54 -13.91
C ASN A 671 -19.70 -6.24 -14.72
N TRP A 672 -18.76 -5.36 -14.38
CA TRP A 672 -18.57 -4.13 -15.13
C TRP A 672 -17.11 -3.73 -15.21
N SER A 673 -16.79 -2.99 -16.26
CA SER A 673 -15.43 -2.52 -16.50
C SER A 673 -15.45 -1.23 -17.31
N ALA A 674 -14.37 -0.45 -17.20
CA ALA A 674 -14.26 0.80 -17.95
C ALA A 674 -14.28 0.51 -19.47
N PRO A 675 -14.88 1.38 -20.31
CA PRO A 675 -14.98 1.14 -21.75
C PRO A 675 -13.65 0.90 -22.48
N THR A 676 -12.54 1.39 -21.91
CA THR A 676 -11.19 1.23 -22.45
C THR A 676 -10.45 0.00 -21.91
N PHE A 677 -11.05 -0.74 -20.96
CA PHE A 677 -10.45 -1.93 -20.37
C PHE A 677 -10.36 -3.06 -21.40
N ARG A 678 -9.28 -3.85 -21.33
CA ARG A 678 -9.03 -5.00 -22.19
C ARG A 678 -8.55 -6.16 -21.33
N HIS A 679 -9.01 -7.35 -21.63
CA HIS A 679 -8.58 -8.57 -20.93
C HIS A 679 -8.67 -9.78 -21.87
N HIS A 680 -7.83 -10.78 -21.65
CA HIS A 680 -7.77 -12.02 -22.43
C HIS A 680 -8.93 -12.99 -22.14
N GLY A 681 -9.90 -12.56 -21.33
CA GLY A 681 -11.13 -13.30 -21.03
C GLY A 681 -12.38 -12.44 -21.26
N ILE A 682 -12.27 -11.38 -22.08
CA ILE A 682 -13.38 -10.51 -22.47
C ILE A 682 -13.41 -10.41 -23.99
N GLY A 683 -14.57 -10.74 -24.57
CA GLY A 683 -14.96 -10.58 -25.96
C GLY A 683 -16.32 -9.87 -26.07
N PHE A 684 -17.11 -10.20 -27.09
CA PHE A 684 -18.46 -9.65 -27.29
C PHE A 684 -19.26 -10.43 -28.35
N ARG A 685 -20.57 -10.19 -28.34
CA ARG A 685 -21.52 -10.53 -29.41
C ARG A 685 -22.11 -9.27 -30.02
N VAL A 686 -22.67 -9.42 -31.21
CA VAL A 686 -23.47 -8.36 -31.86
C VAL A 686 -24.93 -8.76 -31.89
N ALA A 687 -25.80 -7.76 -31.82
CA ALA A 687 -27.21 -7.86 -32.10
C ALA A 687 -27.58 -7.05 -33.33
N ARG A 688 -28.67 -7.45 -33.98
CA ARG A 688 -29.32 -6.71 -35.07
C ARG A 688 -30.79 -6.50 -34.75
N THR A 689 -31.27 -5.28 -34.99
CA THR A 689 -32.69 -4.92 -34.86
C THR A 689 -33.41 -5.13 -36.20
N PHE A 690 -34.67 -5.57 -36.17
CA PHE A 690 -35.52 -5.76 -37.37
C PHE A 690 -36.31 -4.52 -37.77
#